data_AF-A0A485N1E8-F1
#
_entry.id   AF-A0A485N1E8-F1
#
_cell.length_a   1.000
_cell.length_b   1.000
_cell.length_c   1.000
_cell.angle_alpha   90.00
_cell.angle_beta   90.00
_cell.angle_gamma   90.00
#
_symmetry.space_group_name_H-M   'P 1'
#
loop_
_entity.id
_entity.type
_entity.pdbx_description
1 polymer ?
#
loop_
_entity_poly.entity_id
_entity_poly.type
_entity_poly.pdbx_seq_one_letter_code
_entity_poly.pdbx_strand_id
1 'polypeptide(L)'
;MAPRRLLLVGEGNFSFAAALSETLDDSTSVTATCLQRPADLAGDPVAQENLQRLRERGTEVRFGVDCTQLADAFELHHREFDRIYFNFPHCGRKAGVAKNRELLAKFFQSCKDVLAPEGEVYVALCRGQGGTPADKPTREWHNSWQVVAMAALGGFILSDVHPFSCEAVPGYKCTGYRSQDKSFHVEGALNHIFTRSLPFEDSQPRIFRTKVGGRWFSFPEPEALVGKLNRSFCFSRTGHVRSSRLLGSPTMGPILLGKKAWSVASRLFAGPGPQLSGNKAGQVWAPEGSTAFKCLLSARLCAALLSNISDCDETFNYWEPTHYLIYGKGFQTWEYSPVYAIRSYAYLLLHAWPAAFHARILQTNKILVFYFLRCLLAFVSCICELYFYKAVCKKFGLHVSRMMLAFLVLSTGMFCSSSALLPSSFCMYTTLVAMTGWYLDKTSIAVLGVAAGAILGWPFSAALGLPIAFDLLVMKHRWKSFFHWSLVALILFLVPVVVIDSYYYGKLVVAPLNIVLYNVFTPHGPDLYGTEPWYFYLINGFLNFNVAFALALLVLPLTSLMEYLLQRFHVQNLGHPYWLTLAPMYIWFIIFFIQPHKEERFLFPVYPLICLCGAVALSALQKCYHFVFQRYRLEHYTVTSNWLASGTLFLFGLLSFSRSVALFKVGSFSSFHQSSGASYQNLLRRDHWPPGLFLLT
;
A
#
# COMPACT_ATOMS: atom_id res chain seq x y z
N MET A 1 -58.37 -4.06 -14.67
CA MET A 1 -56.91 -4.05 -14.45
C MET A 1 -56.31 -5.07 -15.40
N ALA A 2 -55.18 -4.78 -16.04
CA ALA A 2 -54.47 -5.80 -16.83
C ALA A 2 -54.04 -6.95 -15.91
N PRO A 3 -54.06 -8.21 -16.38
CA PRO A 3 -53.65 -9.34 -15.56
C PRO A 3 -52.16 -9.23 -15.21
N ARG A 4 -51.81 -9.58 -13.96
CA ARG A 4 -50.42 -9.54 -13.50
C ARG A 4 -49.63 -10.63 -14.22
N ARG A 5 -48.49 -10.29 -14.81
CA ARG A 5 -47.69 -11.21 -15.65
C ARG A 5 -46.44 -11.65 -14.93
N LEU A 6 -46.29 -12.96 -14.73
CA LEU A 6 -45.13 -13.57 -14.07
C LEU A 6 -44.32 -14.38 -15.07
N LEU A 7 -43.00 -14.18 -15.07
CA LEU A 7 -42.06 -14.96 -15.86
C LEU A 7 -41.19 -15.82 -14.93
N LEU A 8 -41.20 -17.12 -15.14
CA LEU A 8 -40.35 -18.08 -14.41
C LEU A 8 -39.24 -18.55 -15.36
N VAL A 9 -37.99 -18.28 -15.00
CA VAL A 9 -36.83 -18.49 -15.88
C VAL A 9 -35.96 -19.63 -15.37
N GLY A 10 -35.59 -20.54 -16.28
CA GLY A 10 -34.70 -21.65 -15.96
C GLY A 10 -35.39 -22.76 -15.15
N GLU A 11 -36.68 -22.96 -15.39
CA GLU A 11 -37.44 -24.05 -14.78
C GLU A 11 -36.81 -25.40 -15.16
N GLY A 12 -36.53 -26.22 -14.15
CA GLY A 12 -36.01 -27.58 -14.35
C GLY A 12 -37.15 -28.55 -14.66
N ASN A 13 -37.75 -29.09 -13.61
CA ASN A 13 -38.89 -30.02 -13.69
C ASN A 13 -40.26 -29.31 -13.66
N PHE A 14 -40.31 -27.98 -13.79
CA PHE A 14 -41.53 -27.17 -13.76
C PHE A 14 -42.37 -27.26 -12.47
N SER A 15 -41.84 -27.83 -11.38
CA SER A 15 -42.58 -27.99 -10.14
C SER A 15 -42.89 -26.67 -9.44
N PHE A 16 -42.04 -25.64 -9.59
CA PHE A 16 -42.30 -24.32 -9.05
C PHE A 16 -43.44 -23.65 -9.79
N ALA A 17 -43.38 -23.65 -11.13
CA ALA A 17 -44.45 -23.14 -11.97
C ALA A 17 -45.80 -23.81 -11.68
N ALA A 18 -45.83 -25.14 -11.61
CA ALA A 18 -47.07 -25.89 -11.35
C ALA A 18 -47.67 -25.52 -9.99
N ALA A 19 -46.87 -25.59 -8.92
CA ALA A 19 -47.34 -25.25 -7.57
C ALA A 19 -47.77 -23.78 -7.44
N LEU A 20 -47.03 -22.85 -8.07
CA LEU A 20 -47.40 -21.44 -8.05
C LEU A 20 -48.73 -21.21 -8.79
N SER A 21 -48.93 -21.85 -9.96
CA SER A 21 -50.17 -21.73 -10.75
C SER A 21 -51.43 -22.25 -10.03
N GLU A 22 -51.26 -23.08 -8.99
CA GLU A 22 -52.37 -23.58 -8.18
C GLU A 22 -52.84 -22.57 -7.12
N THR A 23 -51.97 -21.63 -6.73
CA THR A 23 -52.21 -20.67 -5.64
C THR A 23 -52.54 -19.26 -6.11
N LEU A 24 -52.39 -18.99 -7.40
CA LEU A 24 -52.61 -17.66 -7.98
C LEU A 24 -54.06 -17.47 -8.43
N ASP A 25 -54.57 -16.26 -8.24
CA ASP A 25 -55.89 -15.83 -8.72
C ASP A 25 -55.93 -15.80 -10.27
N ASP A 26 -57.13 -15.98 -10.84
CA ASP A 26 -57.38 -15.96 -12.30
C ASP A 26 -56.93 -14.65 -12.99
N SER A 27 -56.66 -13.60 -12.23
CA SER A 27 -56.11 -12.32 -12.71
C SER A 27 -54.59 -12.34 -12.93
N THR A 28 -53.91 -13.48 -12.78
CA THR A 28 -52.45 -13.59 -12.93
C THR A 28 -52.08 -14.58 -14.03
N SER A 29 -51.34 -14.14 -15.05
CA SER A 29 -50.82 -15.02 -16.10
C SER A 29 -49.38 -15.42 -15.80
N VAL A 30 -49.09 -16.72 -15.85
CA VAL A 30 -47.74 -17.27 -15.66
C VAL A 30 -47.17 -17.71 -17.01
N THR A 31 -45.91 -17.38 -17.26
CA THR A 31 -45.11 -17.93 -18.36
C THR A 31 -43.89 -18.64 -17.77
N ALA A 32 -43.77 -19.94 -17.98
CA ALA A 32 -42.67 -20.77 -17.49
C ALA A 32 -41.69 -21.11 -18.61
N THR A 33 -40.39 -20.91 -18.39
CA THR A 33 -39.37 -21.13 -19.42
C THR A 33 -38.22 -21.99 -18.94
N CYS A 34 -37.69 -22.81 -19.85
CA CYS A 34 -36.47 -23.59 -19.62
C CYS A 34 -35.54 -23.54 -20.83
N LEU A 35 -34.25 -23.84 -20.60
CA LEU A 35 -33.24 -23.88 -21.67
C LEU A 35 -33.27 -25.22 -22.43
N GLN A 36 -33.70 -26.29 -21.77
CA GLN A 36 -33.78 -27.64 -22.31
C GLN A 36 -34.83 -27.72 -23.43
N ARG A 37 -34.62 -28.65 -24.37
CA ARG A 37 -35.64 -28.95 -25.41
C ARG A 37 -36.65 -29.96 -24.85
N PRO A 38 -37.87 -30.04 -25.42
CA PRO A 38 -38.88 -30.98 -24.96
C PRO A 38 -38.39 -32.45 -24.92
N ALA A 39 -37.54 -32.84 -25.88
CA ALA A 39 -36.96 -34.18 -25.95
C ALA A 39 -36.04 -34.50 -24.76
N ASP A 40 -35.36 -33.50 -24.19
CA ASP A 40 -34.44 -33.68 -23.06
C ASP A 40 -35.20 -33.96 -21.74
N LEU A 41 -36.49 -33.59 -21.69
CA LEU A 41 -37.38 -33.76 -20.53
C LEU A 41 -38.34 -34.95 -20.68
N ALA A 42 -38.33 -35.65 -21.83
CA ALA A 42 -39.23 -36.78 -22.08
C ALA A 42 -38.99 -37.97 -21.13
N GLY A 43 -37.77 -38.10 -20.60
CA GLY A 43 -37.40 -39.15 -19.66
C GLY A 43 -37.65 -38.84 -18.18
N ASP A 44 -38.10 -37.62 -17.83
CA ASP A 44 -38.39 -37.22 -16.45
C ASP A 44 -39.92 -37.27 -16.20
N PRO A 45 -40.43 -38.30 -15.49
CA PRO A 45 -41.87 -38.45 -15.26
C PRO A 45 -42.46 -37.29 -14.44
N VAL A 46 -41.67 -36.68 -13.53
CA VAL A 46 -42.12 -35.56 -12.70
C VAL A 46 -42.28 -34.30 -13.55
N ALA A 47 -41.33 -34.05 -14.46
CA ALA A 47 -41.45 -32.95 -15.41
C ALA A 47 -42.66 -33.10 -16.32
N GLN A 48 -42.94 -34.30 -16.83
CA GLN A 48 -44.12 -34.55 -17.67
C GLN A 48 -45.44 -34.32 -16.93
N GLU A 49 -45.54 -34.78 -15.68
CA GLU A 49 -46.72 -34.56 -14.85
C GLU A 49 -46.96 -33.05 -14.60
N ASN A 50 -45.91 -32.30 -14.25
CA ASN A 50 -46.02 -30.86 -14.04
C ASN A 50 -46.37 -30.10 -15.33
N LEU A 51 -45.80 -30.50 -16.46
CA LEU A 51 -46.15 -29.93 -17.76
C LEU A 51 -47.61 -30.18 -18.14
N GLN A 52 -48.16 -31.35 -17.81
CA GLN A 52 -49.59 -31.63 -18.01
C GLN A 52 -50.46 -30.71 -17.13
N ARG A 53 -50.13 -30.57 -15.84
CA ARG A 53 -50.84 -29.67 -14.92
C ARG A 53 -50.84 -28.22 -15.40
N LEU A 54 -49.70 -27.75 -15.89
CA LEU A 54 -49.56 -26.41 -16.45
C LEU A 54 -50.42 -26.20 -17.71
N ARG A 55 -50.50 -27.21 -18.59
CA ARG A 55 -51.35 -27.17 -19.79
C ARG A 55 -52.84 -27.14 -19.44
N GLU A 56 -53.27 -27.95 -18.47
CA GLU A 56 -54.67 -27.99 -18.01
C GLU A 56 -55.12 -26.63 -17.45
N ARG A 57 -54.21 -25.87 -16.83
CA ARG A 57 -54.45 -24.51 -16.35
C ARG A 57 -54.21 -23.41 -17.40
N GLY A 58 -53.85 -23.77 -18.62
CA GLY A 58 -53.56 -22.80 -19.68
C GLY A 58 -52.31 -21.94 -19.42
N THR A 59 -51.38 -22.40 -18.59
CA THR A 59 -50.10 -21.72 -18.35
C THR A 59 -49.21 -21.83 -19.58
N GLU A 60 -48.59 -20.72 -19.98
CA GLU A 60 -47.71 -20.69 -21.13
C GLU A 60 -46.34 -21.31 -20.80
N VAL A 61 -45.91 -22.30 -21.58
CA VAL A 61 -44.61 -22.96 -21.40
C VAL A 61 -43.74 -22.77 -22.65
N ARG A 62 -42.53 -22.24 -22.49
CA ARG A 62 -41.55 -22.05 -23.58
C ARG A 62 -40.26 -22.82 -23.33
N PHE A 63 -39.82 -23.58 -24.32
CA PHE A 63 -38.57 -24.36 -24.28
C PHE A 63 -37.47 -23.67 -25.08
N GLY A 64 -36.20 -23.96 -24.77
CA GLY A 64 -35.06 -23.39 -25.48
C GLY A 64 -34.79 -21.91 -25.18
N VAL A 65 -35.31 -21.38 -24.09
CA VAL A 65 -35.17 -19.97 -23.72
C VAL A 65 -33.86 -19.76 -22.96
N ASP A 66 -32.96 -18.97 -23.53
CA ASP A 66 -31.73 -18.52 -22.87
C ASP A 66 -32.02 -17.30 -21.99
N CYS A 67 -31.86 -17.47 -20.68
CA CYS A 67 -32.04 -16.41 -19.69
C CYS A 67 -31.11 -15.20 -19.90
N THR A 68 -30.03 -15.34 -20.66
CA THR A 68 -29.12 -14.23 -20.99
C THR A 68 -29.58 -13.41 -22.20
N GLN A 69 -30.64 -13.85 -22.90
CA GLN A 69 -31.16 -13.25 -24.13
C GLN A 69 -32.70 -13.28 -24.13
N LEU A 70 -33.33 -12.85 -23.02
CA LEU A 70 -34.79 -12.90 -22.84
C LEU A 70 -35.58 -12.13 -23.90
N ALA A 71 -35.04 -11.03 -24.42
CA ALA A 71 -35.70 -10.25 -25.46
C ALA A 71 -35.99 -11.10 -26.71
N ASP A 72 -35.10 -12.01 -27.09
CA ASP A 72 -35.26 -12.83 -28.30
C ASP A 72 -36.35 -13.89 -28.14
N ALA A 73 -36.69 -14.23 -26.89
CA ALA A 73 -37.70 -15.23 -26.56
C ALA A 73 -39.13 -14.69 -26.59
N PHE A 74 -39.34 -13.36 -26.62
CA PHE A 74 -40.66 -12.74 -26.54
C PHE A 74 -40.82 -11.62 -27.58
N GLU A 75 -41.98 -11.55 -28.23
CA GLU A 75 -42.32 -10.42 -29.10
C GLU A 75 -42.50 -9.14 -28.27
N LEU A 76 -42.27 -7.96 -28.88
CA LEU A 76 -42.26 -6.65 -28.21
C LEU A 76 -43.49 -6.40 -27.31
N HIS A 77 -44.69 -6.75 -27.77
CA HIS A 77 -45.95 -6.55 -27.03
C HIS A 77 -46.11 -7.49 -25.82
N HIS A 78 -45.26 -8.52 -25.71
CA HIS A 78 -45.28 -9.51 -24.64
C HIS A 78 -44.14 -9.33 -23.61
N ARG A 79 -43.38 -8.22 -23.68
CA ARG A 79 -42.18 -7.95 -22.86
C ARG A 79 -42.43 -7.12 -21.59
N GLU A 80 -43.64 -7.14 -21.04
CA GLU A 80 -43.97 -6.38 -19.82
C GLU A 80 -44.37 -7.36 -18.71
N PHE A 81 -43.37 -7.98 -18.07
CA PHE A 81 -43.59 -8.84 -16.91
C PHE A 81 -43.51 -8.06 -15.61
N ASP A 82 -44.51 -8.20 -14.75
CA ASP A 82 -44.54 -7.57 -13.42
C ASP A 82 -43.56 -8.24 -12.46
N ARG A 83 -43.32 -9.55 -12.61
CA ARG A 83 -42.29 -10.26 -11.84
C ARG A 83 -41.54 -11.27 -12.67
N ILE A 84 -40.23 -11.33 -12.46
CA ILE A 84 -39.35 -12.35 -13.05
C ILE A 84 -38.70 -13.15 -11.92
N TYR A 85 -38.85 -14.47 -11.93
CA TYR A 85 -38.23 -15.36 -10.95
C TYR A 85 -37.10 -16.16 -11.58
N PHE A 86 -35.95 -16.19 -10.90
CA PHE A 86 -34.83 -17.06 -11.24
C PHE A 86 -34.34 -17.80 -10.00
N ASN A 87 -34.91 -18.99 -9.78
CA ASN A 87 -34.66 -19.78 -8.57
C ASN A 87 -33.46 -20.70 -8.75
N PHE A 88 -32.47 -20.60 -7.86
CA PHE A 88 -31.27 -21.45 -7.82
C PHE A 88 -30.56 -21.57 -9.19
N PRO A 89 -30.20 -20.42 -9.80
CA PRO A 89 -29.56 -20.38 -11.12
C PRO A 89 -28.31 -21.26 -11.20
N HIS A 90 -28.08 -21.93 -12.33
CA HIS A 90 -26.89 -22.77 -12.52
C HIS A 90 -26.47 -22.87 -14.00
N CYS A 91 -25.16 -23.03 -14.25
CA CYS A 91 -24.60 -23.15 -15.62
C CYS A 91 -24.51 -24.61 -16.13
N GLY A 92 -25.37 -25.51 -15.66
CA GLY A 92 -25.44 -26.92 -16.08
C GLY A 92 -24.32 -27.88 -15.63
N ARG A 93 -23.18 -27.39 -15.11
CA ARG A 93 -22.09 -28.23 -14.51
C ARG A 93 -21.55 -27.58 -13.25
N LYS A 94 -20.58 -28.21 -12.58
CA LYS A 94 -19.81 -27.57 -11.48
C LYS A 94 -19.05 -26.36 -12.05
N ALA A 95 -19.67 -25.19 -11.94
CA ALA A 95 -19.13 -23.94 -12.41
C ALA A 95 -18.46 -23.17 -11.25
N GLY A 96 -17.33 -22.54 -11.54
CA GLY A 96 -16.67 -21.65 -10.58
C GLY A 96 -17.49 -20.38 -10.35
N VAL A 97 -17.26 -19.72 -9.22
CA VAL A 97 -17.96 -18.49 -8.81
C VAL A 97 -17.95 -17.41 -9.91
N ALA A 98 -16.86 -17.30 -10.67
CA ALA A 98 -16.75 -16.36 -11.79
C ALA A 98 -17.79 -16.59 -12.90
N LYS A 99 -18.07 -17.85 -13.27
CA LYS A 99 -19.08 -18.17 -14.30
C LYS A 99 -20.50 -17.91 -13.79
N ASN A 100 -20.76 -18.19 -12.52
CA ASN A 100 -22.05 -17.91 -11.89
C ASN A 100 -22.33 -16.40 -11.84
N ARG A 101 -21.30 -15.59 -11.58
CA ARG A 101 -21.39 -14.12 -11.68
C ARG A 101 -21.68 -13.65 -13.09
N GLU A 102 -21.00 -14.21 -14.08
CA GLU A 102 -21.24 -13.89 -15.49
C GLU A 102 -22.69 -14.22 -15.91
N LEU A 103 -23.21 -15.37 -15.46
CA LEU A 103 -24.61 -15.75 -15.68
C LEU A 103 -25.57 -14.73 -15.08
N LEU A 104 -25.40 -14.36 -13.81
CA LEU A 104 -26.24 -13.37 -13.16
C LEU A 104 -26.16 -12.00 -13.85
N ALA A 105 -24.95 -11.54 -14.20
CA ALA A 105 -24.77 -10.26 -14.86
C ALA A 105 -25.52 -10.19 -16.20
N LYS A 106 -25.38 -11.22 -17.04
CA LYS A 106 -26.08 -11.28 -18.32
C LYS A 106 -27.59 -11.46 -18.17
N PHE A 107 -28.03 -12.22 -17.17
CA PHE A 107 -29.45 -12.36 -16.82
C PHE A 107 -30.07 -11.01 -16.41
N PHE A 108 -29.42 -10.24 -15.53
CA PHE A 108 -29.95 -8.93 -15.16
C PHE A 108 -29.95 -7.96 -16.35
N GLN A 109 -28.94 -8.03 -17.23
CA GLN A 109 -28.93 -7.24 -18.46
C GLN A 109 -30.11 -7.57 -19.37
N SER A 110 -30.45 -8.86 -19.53
CA SER A 110 -31.58 -9.28 -20.36
C SER A 110 -32.95 -8.95 -19.74
N CYS A 111 -33.06 -8.96 -18.40
CA CYS A 111 -34.30 -8.57 -17.69
C CYS A 111 -34.70 -7.12 -17.99
N LYS A 112 -33.74 -6.24 -18.27
CA LYS A 112 -34.01 -4.83 -18.59
C LYS A 112 -34.97 -4.67 -19.77
N ASP A 113 -34.99 -5.61 -20.71
CA ASP A 113 -35.76 -5.50 -21.95
C ASP A 113 -37.15 -6.14 -21.85
N VAL A 114 -37.43 -6.89 -20.78
CA VAL A 114 -38.67 -7.68 -20.62
C VAL A 114 -39.43 -7.43 -19.32
N LEU A 115 -38.90 -6.61 -18.42
CA LEU A 115 -39.56 -6.28 -17.15
C LEU A 115 -40.46 -5.05 -17.31
N ALA A 116 -41.63 -5.04 -16.69
CA ALA A 116 -42.48 -3.85 -16.60
C ALA A 116 -41.75 -2.69 -15.87
N PRO A 117 -42.20 -1.43 -16.02
CA PRO A 117 -41.59 -0.28 -15.36
C PRO A 117 -41.47 -0.42 -13.84
N GLU A 118 -42.53 -0.89 -13.18
CA GLU A 118 -42.60 -1.14 -11.72
C GLU A 118 -42.41 -2.63 -11.38
N GLY A 119 -41.82 -3.39 -12.30
CA GLY A 119 -41.63 -4.83 -12.13
C GLY A 119 -40.49 -5.17 -11.16
N GLU A 120 -40.56 -6.39 -10.62
CA GLU A 120 -39.60 -6.92 -9.65
C GLU A 120 -38.88 -8.16 -10.20
N VAL A 121 -37.57 -8.28 -9.95
CA VAL A 121 -36.78 -9.47 -10.26
C VAL A 121 -36.43 -10.19 -8.96
N TYR A 122 -36.81 -11.45 -8.85
CA TYR A 122 -36.61 -12.32 -7.71
C TYR A 122 -35.53 -13.35 -8.02
N VAL A 123 -34.46 -13.38 -7.21
CA VAL A 123 -33.37 -14.35 -7.36
C VAL A 123 -33.16 -15.10 -6.05
N ALA A 124 -33.48 -16.40 -6.06
CA ALA A 124 -33.25 -17.29 -4.91
C ALA A 124 -31.86 -17.93 -4.99
N LEU A 125 -31.08 -17.80 -3.92
CA LEU A 125 -29.71 -18.33 -3.81
C LEU A 125 -29.56 -19.16 -2.54
N CYS A 126 -28.73 -20.21 -2.61
CA CYS A 126 -28.46 -21.04 -1.44
C CYS A 126 -27.72 -20.26 -0.34
N ARG A 127 -27.82 -20.76 0.88
CA ARG A 127 -27.17 -20.24 2.08
C ARG A 127 -25.73 -19.76 1.84
N GLY A 128 -25.50 -18.46 2.02
CA GLY A 128 -24.18 -17.83 1.92
C GLY A 128 -23.74 -17.44 0.51
N GLN A 129 -24.55 -17.70 -0.53
CA GLN A 129 -24.13 -17.46 -1.91
C GLN A 129 -24.34 -16.01 -2.36
N GLY A 130 -25.28 -15.24 -1.83
CA GLY A 130 -25.63 -13.92 -2.35
C GLY A 130 -24.49 -12.89 -2.23
N GLY A 131 -23.72 -12.97 -1.15
CA GLY A 131 -22.76 -11.97 -0.73
C GLY A 131 -23.39 -10.82 0.05
N THR A 132 -24.68 -10.88 0.35
CA THR A 132 -25.37 -9.80 1.07
C THR A 132 -25.12 -9.91 2.57
N PRO A 133 -25.26 -8.83 3.35
CA PRO A 133 -25.19 -8.90 4.81
C PRO A 133 -26.23 -9.84 5.45
N ALA A 134 -27.30 -10.18 4.72
CA ALA A 134 -28.33 -11.11 5.16
C ALA A 134 -27.88 -12.59 5.15
N ASP A 135 -26.82 -12.92 4.39
CA ASP A 135 -26.30 -14.29 4.29
C ASP A 135 -25.75 -14.80 5.63
N LYS A 136 -26.19 -15.99 6.04
CA LYS A 136 -25.71 -16.70 7.25
C LYS A 136 -25.29 -18.12 6.91
N PRO A 137 -24.00 -18.52 6.97
CA PRO A 137 -22.85 -17.69 7.29
C PRO A 137 -22.56 -16.71 6.15
N THR A 138 -22.10 -15.51 6.50
CA THR A 138 -21.63 -14.53 5.53
C THR A 138 -20.33 -15.05 4.92
N ARG A 139 -20.34 -15.43 3.65
CA ARG A 139 -19.12 -15.81 2.93
C ARG A 139 -18.29 -14.58 2.62
N GLU A 140 -16.98 -14.75 2.44
CA GLU A 140 -16.13 -13.68 1.92
C GLU A 140 -16.71 -13.15 0.60
N TRP A 141 -16.82 -11.83 0.45
CA TRP A 141 -17.52 -11.20 -0.68
C TRP A 141 -17.00 -11.69 -2.05
N HIS A 142 -15.69 -11.90 -2.21
CA HIS A 142 -15.09 -12.43 -3.44
C HIS A 142 -15.29 -13.94 -3.66
N ASN A 143 -15.84 -14.67 -2.69
CA ASN A 143 -16.23 -16.07 -2.82
C ASN A 143 -17.76 -16.24 -2.84
N SER A 144 -18.50 -15.14 -2.89
CA SER A 144 -19.94 -15.09 -3.11
C SER A 144 -20.29 -14.83 -4.58
N TRP A 145 -21.56 -14.91 -4.93
CA TRP A 145 -22.07 -14.61 -6.26
C TRP A 145 -22.25 -13.10 -6.48
N GLN A 146 -22.03 -12.28 -5.45
CA GLN A 146 -22.06 -10.82 -5.53
C GLN A 146 -23.34 -10.31 -6.23
N VAL A 147 -24.49 -10.87 -5.85
CA VAL A 147 -25.74 -10.73 -6.61
C VAL A 147 -26.12 -9.27 -6.84
N VAL A 148 -25.88 -8.39 -5.85
CA VAL A 148 -26.13 -6.94 -5.95
C VAL A 148 -25.23 -6.26 -6.98
N ALA A 149 -23.95 -6.64 -7.03
CA ALA A 149 -23.02 -6.05 -8.00
C ALA A 149 -23.34 -6.53 -9.43
N MET A 150 -23.79 -7.78 -9.59
CA MET A 150 -24.21 -8.31 -10.89
C MET A 150 -25.52 -7.66 -11.35
N ALA A 151 -26.47 -7.44 -10.44
CA ALA A 151 -27.72 -6.73 -10.72
C ALA A 151 -27.49 -5.28 -11.16
N ALA A 152 -26.55 -4.58 -10.53
CA ALA A 152 -26.18 -3.21 -10.88
C ALA A 152 -25.70 -3.08 -12.35
N LEU A 153 -25.09 -4.12 -12.92
CA LEU A 153 -24.68 -4.12 -14.33
C LEU A 153 -25.87 -4.14 -15.31
N GLY A 154 -27.04 -4.58 -14.87
CA GLY A 154 -28.30 -4.52 -15.59
C GLY A 154 -29.15 -3.29 -15.26
N GLY A 155 -28.68 -2.39 -14.40
CA GLY A 155 -29.45 -1.21 -13.96
C GLY A 155 -30.49 -1.51 -12.89
N PHE A 156 -30.23 -2.52 -12.04
CA PHE A 156 -31.11 -2.92 -10.94
C PHE A 156 -30.51 -2.61 -9.57
N ILE A 157 -31.36 -2.32 -8.59
CA ILE A 157 -30.99 -2.13 -7.18
C ILE A 157 -31.64 -3.21 -6.32
N LEU A 158 -30.96 -3.59 -5.23
CA LEU A 158 -31.53 -4.52 -4.24
C LEU A 158 -32.55 -3.77 -3.38
N SER A 159 -33.81 -4.20 -3.45
CA SER A 159 -34.93 -3.57 -2.75
C SER A 159 -35.24 -4.29 -1.44
N ASP A 160 -35.17 -5.63 -1.43
CA ASP A 160 -35.40 -6.42 -0.22
C ASP A 160 -34.71 -7.79 -0.26
N VAL A 161 -34.59 -8.44 0.90
CA VAL A 161 -34.09 -9.82 1.06
C VAL A 161 -34.92 -10.56 2.11
N HIS A 162 -35.47 -11.71 1.71
CA HIS A 162 -36.27 -12.56 2.60
C HIS A 162 -35.75 -14.00 2.65
N PRO A 163 -35.99 -14.75 3.75
CA PRO A 163 -35.80 -16.20 3.76
C PRO A 163 -36.59 -16.87 2.65
N PHE A 164 -35.94 -17.76 1.89
CA PHE A 164 -36.64 -18.59 0.91
C PHE A 164 -37.26 -19.79 1.64
N SER A 165 -38.59 -19.93 1.57
CA SER A 165 -39.31 -21.06 2.16
C SER A 165 -39.98 -21.90 1.08
N CYS A 166 -39.61 -23.18 0.98
CA CYS A 166 -40.32 -24.15 0.15
C CYS A 166 -41.73 -24.44 0.68
N GLU A 167 -41.97 -24.24 1.98
CA GLU A 167 -43.29 -24.46 2.61
C GLU A 167 -44.33 -23.46 2.12
N ALA A 168 -43.90 -22.28 1.68
CA ALA A 168 -44.76 -21.26 1.10
C ALA A 168 -45.31 -21.64 -0.29
N VAL A 169 -44.74 -22.67 -0.95
CA VAL A 169 -45.17 -23.15 -2.27
C VAL A 169 -45.31 -24.68 -2.22
N PRO A 170 -46.42 -25.20 -1.66
CA PRO A 170 -46.64 -26.65 -1.52
C PRO A 170 -46.55 -27.37 -2.87
N GLY A 171 -45.68 -28.37 -2.96
CA GLY A 171 -45.44 -29.13 -4.20
C GLY A 171 -44.17 -28.73 -4.96
N TYR A 172 -43.50 -27.63 -4.60
CA TYR A 172 -42.22 -27.27 -5.22
C TYR A 172 -41.12 -28.26 -4.85
N LYS A 173 -40.51 -28.90 -5.86
CA LYS A 173 -39.36 -29.79 -5.73
C LYS A 173 -38.17 -29.20 -6.45
N CYS A 174 -37.32 -28.51 -5.70
CA CYS A 174 -36.07 -27.96 -6.22
C CYS A 174 -35.15 -29.08 -6.72
N THR A 175 -34.92 -29.18 -8.03
CA THR A 175 -34.04 -30.17 -8.68
C THR A 175 -33.09 -29.49 -9.68
N GLY A 176 -32.07 -30.20 -10.15
CA GLY A 176 -31.13 -29.68 -11.15
C GLY A 176 -29.72 -29.39 -10.62
N TYR A 177 -29.38 -29.80 -9.40
CA TYR A 177 -28.02 -29.63 -8.89
C TYR A 177 -26.99 -30.34 -9.78
N ARG A 178 -26.14 -29.55 -10.46
CA ARG A 178 -25.17 -30.00 -11.48
C ARG A 178 -25.82 -30.73 -12.68
N SER A 179 -27.03 -30.34 -13.06
CA SER A 179 -27.83 -31.03 -14.09
C SER A 179 -28.04 -32.51 -13.81
N GLN A 180 -28.15 -32.86 -12.53
CA GLN A 180 -28.61 -34.16 -12.07
C GLN A 180 -29.99 -34.00 -11.45
N ASP A 181 -30.74 -35.11 -11.36
CA ASP A 181 -31.97 -35.17 -10.57
C ASP A 181 -31.64 -35.21 -9.06
N LYS A 182 -31.05 -34.12 -8.59
CA LYS A 182 -30.64 -33.88 -7.20
C LYS A 182 -31.11 -32.50 -6.78
N SER A 183 -31.57 -32.42 -5.54
CA SER A 183 -32.02 -31.16 -4.95
C SER A 183 -30.87 -30.25 -4.55
N PHE A 184 -31.14 -28.95 -4.58
CA PHE A 184 -30.26 -27.96 -3.98
C PHE A 184 -30.45 -27.94 -2.45
N HIS A 185 -29.41 -27.55 -1.72
CA HIS A 185 -29.53 -27.27 -0.28
C HIS A 185 -30.27 -25.94 -0.08
N VAL A 186 -31.58 -26.04 0.14
CA VAL A 186 -32.51 -24.91 0.29
C VAL A 186 -32.57 -24.37 1.73
N GLU A 187 -32.07 -25.13 2.70
CA GLU A 187 -32.07 -24.70 4.11
C GLU A 187 -31.21 -23.45 4.31
N GLY A 188 -31.83 -22.37 4.80
CA GLY A 188 -31.20 -21.07 4.95
C GLY A 188 -30.92 -20.34 3.64
N ALA A 189 -31.58 -20.71 2.54
CA ALA A 189 -31.57 -19.96 1.29
C ALA A 189 -32.28 -18.61 1.44
N LEU A 190 -31.91 -17.66 0.58
CA LEU A 190 -32.43 -16.29 0.58
C LEU A 190 -32.98 -15.92 -0.79
N ASN A 191 -34.11 -15.22 -0.80
CA ASN A 191 -34.71 -14.61 -1.96
C ASN A 191 -34.34 -13.12 -2.01
N HIS A 192 -33.68 -12.70 -3.08
CA HIS A 192 -33.24 -11.32 -3.29
C HIS A 192 -34.17 -10.63 -4.28
N ILE A 193 -34.75 -9.50 -3.88
CA ILE A 193 -35.73 -8.76 -4.69
C ILE A 193 -35.06 -7.51 -5.25
N PHE A 194 -35.13 -7.33 -6.56
CA PHE A 194 -34.54 -6.21 -7.26
C PHE A 194 -35.59 -5.43 -8.04
N THR A 195 -35.51 -4.11 -7.99
CA THR A 195 -36.31 -3.22 -8.84
C THR A 195 -35.39 -2.42 -9.75
N ARG A 196 -35.97 -1.84 -10.82
CA ARG A 196 -35.22 -0.95 -11.70
C ARG A 196 -34.64 0.20 -10.88
N SER A 197 -33.36 0.48 -11.11
CA SER A 197 -32.80 1.74 -10.64
C SER A 197 -33.54 2.90 -11.28
N LEU A 198 -33.68 4.00 -10.54
CA LEU A 198 -34.14 5.25 -11.14
C LEU A 198 -33.25 5.55 -12.36
N PRO A 199 -33.82 6.03 -13.48
CA PRO A 199 -33.04 6.46 -14.61
C PRO A 199 -31.93 7.37 -14.09
N PHE A 200 -30.68 7.01 -14.38
CA PHE A 200 -29.60 7.95 -14.18
C PHE A 200 -29.87 9.07 -15.17
N GLU A 201 -30.45 10.17 -14.70
CA GLU A 201 -30.55 11.38 -15.52
C GLU A 201 -29.11 11.75 -15.87
N ASP A 202 -28.76 11.57 -17.14
CA ASP A 202 -27.53 12.13 -17.67
C ASP A 202 -27.52 13.61 -17.29
N SER A 203 -26.46 14.02 -16.59
CA SER A 203 -26.30 15.39 -16.11
C SER A 203 -26.46 16.33 -17.30
N GLN A 204 -27.62 17.00 -17.39
CA GLN A 204 -27.85 18.04 -18.38
C GLN A 204 -26.69 19.05 -18.26
N PRO A 205 -26.05 19.46 -19.37
CA PRO A 205 -24.90 20.35 -19.32
C PRO A 205 -25.25 21.62 -18.54
N ARG A 206 -24.72 21.74 -17.32
CA ARG A 206 -25.05 22.84 -16.42
C ARG A 206 -24.26 24.07 -16.82
N ILE A 207 -24.94 25.20 -16.99
CA ILE A 207 -24.27 26.48 -17.20
C ILE A 207 -23.97 27.07 -15.83
N PHE A 208 -22.69 27.14 -15.46
CA PHE A 208 -22.23 27.80 -14.25
C PHE A 208 -22.13 29.29 -14.49
N ARG A 209 -22.67 30.09 -13.55
CA ARG A 209 -22.51 31.55 -13.53
C ARG A 209 -21.64 31.94 -12.35
N THR A 210 -20.54 32.62 -12.62
CA THR A 210 -19.65 33.17 -11.59
C THR A 210 -19.49 34.67 -11.78
N LYS A 211 -19.32 35.42 -10.69
CA LYS A 211 -19.14 36.87 -10.72
C LYS A 211 -17.66 37.20 -10.47
N VAL A 212 -17.00 37.77 -11.46
CA VAL A 212 -15.59 38.19 -11.36
C VAL A 212 -15.52 39.69 -11.66
N GLY A 213 -15.00 40.47 -10.72
CA GLY A 213 -14.84 41.92 -10.88
C GLY A 213 -16.15 42.68 -11.16
N GLY A 214 -17.27 42.25 -10.57
CA GLY A 214 -18.57 42.90 -10.75
C GLY A 214 -19.39 42.42 -11.95
N ARG A 215 -18.80 41.69 -12.90
CA ARG A 215 -19.48 41.14 -14.08
C ARG A 215 -19.75 39.65 -13.93
N TRP A 216 -20.88 39.20 -14.47
CA TRP A 216 -21.28 37.80 -14.48
C TRP A 216 -20.73 37.11 -15.73
N PHE A 217 -20.09 35.96 -15.53
CA PHE A 217 -19.60 35.08 -16.58
C PHE A 217 -20.32 33.75 -16.48
N SER A 218 -20.93 33.34 -17.59
CA SER A 218 -21.56 32.03 -17.73
C SER A 218 -20.69 31.12 -18.57
N PHE A 219 -20.39 29.91 -18.08
CA PHE A 219 -19.66 28.89 -18.83
C PHE A 219 -20.31 27.51 -18.63
N PRO A 220 -20.34 26.64 -19.66
CA PRO A 220 -20.87 25.29 -19.53
C PRO A 220 -20.00 24.43 -18.62
N GLU A 221 -20.60 23.41 -18.02
CA GLU A 221 -19.91 22.41 -17.20
C GLU A 221 -18.66 21.89 -17.92
N PRO A 222 -17.47 22.00 -17.32
CA PRO A 222 -16.27 21.44 -17.91
C PRO A 222 -16.46 19.95 -18.17
N GLU A 223 -16.09 19.48 -19.36
CA GLU A 223 -16.27 18.09 -19.79
C GLU A 223 -15.69 17.07 -18.79
N ALA A 224 -14.63 17.46 -18.08
CA ALA A 224 -14.01 16.67 -17.01
C ALA A 224 -14.93 16.39 -15.79
N LEU A 225 -15.99 17.19 -15.59
CA LEU A 225 -16.88 17.15 -14.43
C LEU A 225 -18.28 16.56 -14.74
N VAL A 226 -18.62 16.40 -16.02
CA VAL A 226 -19.92 15.88 -16.48
C VAL A 226 -20.25 14.55 -15.78
N GLY A 227 -21.38 14.53 -15.07
CA GLY A 227 -21.88 13.35 -14.34
C GLY A 227 -21.16 13.05 -13.00
N LYS A 228 -20.22 13.89 -12.57
CA LYS A 228 -19.45 13.70 -11.31
C LYS A 228 -19.95 14.57 -10.16
N LEU A 229 -20.65 15.68 -10.44
CA LEU A 229 -21.04 16.67 -9.42
C LEU A 229 -22.26 16.27 -8.58
N ASN A 230 -23.14 15.38 -9.05
CA ASN A 230 -24.34 14.93 -8.32
C ASN A 230 -24.12 13.69 -7.43
N ARG A 231 -22.89 13.22 -7.23
CA ARG A 231 -22.64 11.98 -6.46
C ARG A 231 -22.84 12.10 -4.95
N SER A 232 -23.39 13.21 -4.45
CA SER A 232 -23.69 13.46 -3.02
C SER A 232 -22.63 12.90 -2.06
N PHE A 233 -21.35 13.05 -2.43
CA PHE A 233 -20.21 12.49 -1.70
C PHE A 233 -20.01 13.14 -0.31
N CYS A 234 -20.82 14.16 0.00
CA CYS A 234 -20.79 14.94 1.24
C CYS A 234 -21.96 14.65 2.20
N PHE A 235 -22.78 13.62 1.98
CA PHE A 235 -23.73 13.16 3.00
C PHE A 235 -23.19 11.94 3.75
N SER A 236 -23.29 12.00 5.08
CA SER A 236 -22.56 11.22 6.09
C SER A 236 -22.92 9.72 6.21
N ARG A 237 -23.50 9.09 5.19
CA ARG A 237 -23.82 7.65 5.22
C ARG A 237 -23.88 7.04 3.82
N THR A 238 -22.77 6.52 3.30
CA THR A 238 -22.80 5.43 2.29
C THR A 238 -21.46 4.69 2.23
N GLY A 239 -21.52 3.35 2.35
CA GLY A 239 -20.38 2.44 2.25
C GLY A 239 -19.85 2.30 0.82
N HIS A 240 -18.53 2.20 0.71
CA HIS A 240 -17.78 2.20 -0.54
C HIS A 240 -17.99 0.93 -1.39
N VAL A 241 -18.18 1.13 -2.70
CA VAL A 241 -18.05 0.10 -3.75
C VAL A 241 -16.67 0.24 -4.41
N ARG A 242 -15.86 -0.83 -4.38
CA ARG A 242 -14.58 -0.95 -5.11
C ARG A 242 -14.72 -1.97 -6.24
N SER A 243 -14.35 -1.55 -7.46
CA SER A 243 -14.29 -2.38 -8.67
C SER A 243 -12.90 -3.02 -8.83
N SER A 244 -12.86 -4.28 -9.29
CA SER A 244 -11.65 -5.13 -9.39
C SER A 244 -11.51 -5.78 -10.77
N ARG A 245 -10.28 -5.85 -11.32
CA ARG A 245 -9.79 -6.84 -12.31
C ARG A 245 -8.29 -7.09 -12.03
N LEU A 246 -7.83 -8.33 -11.77
CA LEU A 246 -7.59 -9.53 -12.60
C LEU A 246 -6.32 -9.47 -13.47
N LEU A 247 -5.33 -10.32 -13.12
CA LEU A 247 -4.33 -11.05 -13.94
C LEU A 247 -3.31 -11.69 -12.93
N GLY A 248 -2.84 -12.94 -12.96
CA GLY A 248 -2.52 -13.84 -14.07
C GLY A 248 -0.99 -13.93 -14.21
N SER A 249 -0.34 -14.88 -13.51
CA SER A 249 1.12 -15.05 -13.43
C SER A 249 1.73 -15.67 -14.70
N PRO A 250 2.99 -15.34 -15.05
CA PRO A 250 4.01 -16.40 -15.10
C PRO A 250 5.41 -15.99 -14.64
N THR A 251 6.17 -17.03 -14.23
CA THR A 251 7.57 -17.08 -13.78
C THR A 251 8.58 -16.81 -14.91
N MET A 252 9.73 -16.19 -14.60
CA MET A 252 10.99 -16.33 -15.36
C MET A 252 12.21 -15.82 -14.56
N GLY A 253 13.38 -16.36 -14.92
CA GLY A 253 14.65 -16.38 -14.18
C GLY A 253 15.57 -15.16 -14.34
N PRO A 254 16.82 -15.25 -13.81
CA PRO A 254 17.65 -14.08 -13.52
C PRO A 254 18.46 -13.61 -14.74
N ILE A 255 18.56 -12.28 -14.91
CA ILE A 255 19.41 -11.63 -15.92
C ILE A 255 20.48 -10.80 -15.21
N LEU A 256 21.75 -11.10 -15.53
CA LEU A 256 22.96 -10.38 -15.12
C LEU A 256 23.05 -9.01 -15.81
N LEU A 257 23.42 -7.96 -15.06
CA LEU A 257 24.07 -6.76 -15.63
C LEU A 257 25.04 -6.13 -14.62
N GLY A 258 26.31 -6.51 -14.74
CA GLY A 258 27.44 -5.89 -14.06
C GLY A 258 28.45 -5.34 -15.08
N LYS A 259 29.08 -4.20 -14.73
CA LYS A 259 30.37 -3.63 -15.22
C LYS A 259 30.33 -2.19 -15.73
N LYS A 260 29.24 -1.66 -16.31
CA LYS A 260 29.23 -0.26 -16.84
C LYS A 260 28.97 0.84 -15.79
N ALA A 261 28.29 0.54 -14.69
CA ALA A 261 27.98 1.52 -13.64
C ALA A 261 29.22 2.04 -12.86
N TRP A 262 30.34 1.31 -12.91
CA TRP A 262 31.58 1.63 -12.19
C TRP A 262 32.27 2.91 -12.70
N SER A 263 32.16 3.22 -14.01
CA SER A 263 32.94 4.30 -14.65
C SER A 263 32.36 5.69 -14.46
N VAL A 264 31.06 5.80 -14.18
CA VAL A 264 30.35 7.10 -14.13
C VAL A 264 30.32 7.66 -12.71
N ALA A 265 30.07 6.81 -11.70
CA ALA A 265 30.04 7.23 -10.31
C ALA A 265 31.43 7.63 -9.75
N SER A 266 32.50 7.10 -10.32
CA SER A 266 33.88 7.33 -9.88
C SER A 266 34.48 8.66 -10.36
N ARG A 267 33.98 9.25 -11.46
CA ARG A 267 34.58 10.46 -12.07
C ARG A 267 34.05 11.79 -11.54
N LEU A 268 32.84 11.83 -10.97
CA LEU A 268 32.21 13.10 -10.60
C LEU A 268 32.77 13.74 -9.30
N PHE A 269 33.50 13.00 -8.45
CA PHE A 269 33.96 13.52 -7.15
C PHE A 269 35.31 12.98 -6.66
N ALA A 270 36.18 12.49 -7.56
CA ALA A 270 37.51 12.04 -7.21
C ALA A 270 38.43 13.24 -6.85
N GLY A 271 38.48 13.61 -5.57
CA GLY A 271 39.61 14.35 -5.01
C GLY A 271 40.82 13.41 -4.81
N PRO A 272 42.06 13.94 -4.79
CA PRO A 272 43.25 13.12 -4.66
C PRO A 272 43.27 12.41 -3.30
N GLY A 273 43.37 11.08 -3.31
CA GLY A 273 43.55 10.28 -2.10
C GLY A 273 45.00 10.41 -1.60
N PRO A 274 45.25 10.60 -0.30
CA PRO A 274 46.61 10.57 0.21
C PRO A 274 47.12 9.11 0.19
N GLN A 275 48.25 8.89 -0.48
CA GLN A 275 49.02 7.66 -0.35
C GLN A 275 49.57 7.58 1.08
N LEU A 276 49.14 6.56 1.84
CA LEU A 276 49.71 6.22 3.13
C LEU A 276 50.52 4.93 2.96
N SER A 277 51.81 5.09 2.66
CA SER A 277 52.82 4.06 2.85
C SER A 277 53.35 4.13 4.29
N GLY A 278 53.11 3.08 5.09
CA GLY A 278 53.73 2.95 6.42
C GLY A 278 53.15 1.83 7.30
N ASN A 279 53.99 0.83 7.60
CA ASN A 279 53.93 -0.22 8.64
C ASN A 279 52.58 -0.92 8.98
N LYS A 280 52.47 -2.20 8.58
CA LYS A 280 51.27 -3.05 8.62
C LYS A 280 50.98 -3.80 9.94
N ALA A 281 51.74 -3.62 11.03
CA ALA A 281 51.64 -4.51 12.20
C ALA A 281 50.72 -4.04 13.36
N GLY A 282 50.05 -2.88 13.24
CA GLY A 282 49.18 -2.36 14.32
C GLY A 282 47.89 -1.68 13.87
N GLN A 283 47.53 -1.78 12.58
CA GLN A 283 46.39 -1.06 12.02
C GLN A 283 45.07 -1.82 12.19
N VAL A 284 44.11 -1.16 12.82
CA VAL A 284 42.71 -1.60 12.91
C VAL A 284 42.14 -1.76 11.50
N TRP A 285 41.89 -2.99 11.06
CA TRP A 285 41.32 -3.27 9.74
C TRP A 285 39.88 -2.76 9.62
N ALA A 286 39.56 -2.14 8.48
CA ALA A 286 38.19 -1.83 8.07
C ALA A 286 38.02 -2.09 6.57
N PRO A 287 36.81 -2.46 6.10
CA PRO A 287 36.56 -2.68 4.68
C PRO A 287 36.90 -1.46 3.83
N GLU A 288 37.64 -1.67 2.75
CA GLU A 288 37.85 -0.64 1.73
C GLU A 288 36.52 -0.20 1.11
N GLY A 289 36.48 1.00 0.52
CA GLY A 289 35.26 1.55 -0.07
C GLY A 289 34.64 0.65 -1.15
N SER A 290 35.45 -0.11 -1.90
CA SER A 290 34.96 -1.06 -2.91
C SER A 290 34.24 -2.26 -2.27
N THR A 291 34.80 -2.82 -1.20
CA THR A 291 34.20 -3.92 -0.43
C THR A 291 32.94 -3.46 0.29
N ALA A 292 32.99 -2.30 0.97
CA ALA A 292 31.83 -1.72 1.63
C ALA A 292 30.68 -1.48 0.64
N PHE A 293 30.98 -0.94 -0.55
CA PHE A 293 29.99 -0.74 -1.61
C PHE A 293 29.35 -2.05 -2.07
N LYS A 294 30.15 -3.10 -2.30
CA LYS A 294 29.61 -4.42 -2.70
C LYS A 294 28.70 -5.01 -1.63
N CYS A 295 29.11 -4.96 -0.36
CA CYS A 295 28.30 -5.47 0.75
C CYS A 295 26.96 -4.72 0.87
N LEU A 296 27.02 -3.38 0.85
CA LEU A 296 25.82 -2.53 0.89
C LEU A 296 24.94 -2.78 -0.33
N LEU A 297 25.50 -2.75 -1.55
CA LEU A 297 24.74 -2.93 -2.77
C LEU A 297 24.02 -4.29 -2.79
N SER A 298 24.70 -5.37 -2.40
CA SER A 298 24.07 -6.70 -2.29
C SER A 298 22.89 -6.68 -1.32
N ALA A 299 23.07 -6.13 -0.12
CA ALA A 299 21.99 -6.06 0.87
C ALA A 299 20.81 -5.20 0.39
N ARG A 300 21.08 -4.06 -0.26
CA ARG A 300 20.06 -3.11 -0.75
C ARG A 300 19.32 -3.65 -1.98
N LEU A 301 19.99 -4.36 -2.88
CA LEU A 301 19.31 -5.05 -3.99
C LEU A 301 18.46 -6.22 -3.50
N CYS A 302 18.94 -6.99 -2.51
CA CYS A 302 18.11 -8.00 -1.84
C CYS A 302 16.87 -7.34 -1.21
N ALA A 303 17.02 -6.20 -0.54
CA ALA A 303 15.89 -5.42 -0.03
C ALA A 303 14.92 -4.99 -1.13
N ALA A 304 15.41 -4.43 -2.24
CA ALA A 304 14.55 -4.00 -3.34
C ALA A 304 13.67 -5.12 -3.92
N LEU A 305 14.21 -6.35 -3.96
CA LEU A 305 13.53 -7.52 -4.53
C LEU A 305 12.66 -8.28 -3.52
N LEU A 306 13.07 -8.35 -2.26
CA LEU A 306 12.45 -9.22 -1.25
C LEU A 306 11.63 -8.45 -0.20
N SER A 307 11.81 -7.14 -0.04
CA SER A 307 11.02 -6.38 0.92
C SER A 307 9.61 -6.11 0.39
N ASN A 308 8.63 -6.27 1.28
CA ASN A 308 7.23 -5.99 1.00
C ASN A 308 6.93 -4.50 1.23
N ILE A 309 5.89 -4.00 0.58
CA ILE A 309 5.35 -2.66 0.88
C ILE A 309 4.48 -2.77 2.12
N SER A 310 4.95 -2.25 3.24
CA SER A 310 4.24 -2.25 4.53
C SER A 310 3.37 -1.01 4.74
N ASP A 311 3.66 0.08 4.03
CA ASP A 311 3.02 1.37 4.22
C ASP A 311 2.01 1.66 3.10
N CYS A 312 0.78 2.05 3.49
CA CYS A 312 -0.29 2.30 2.55
C CYS A 312 -0.07 3.57 1.73
N ASP A 313 0.60 4.60 2.24
CA ASP A 313 0.90 5.79 1.45
C ASP A 313 1.98 5.55 0.42
N GLU A 314 2.93 4.65 0.69
CA GLU A 314 3.88 4.25 -0.36
C GLU A 314 3.10 3.83 -1.61
N THR A 315 2.04 3.02 -1.43
CA THR A 315 1.17 2.58 -2.52
C THR A 315 0.29 3.71 -3.05
N PHE A 316 -0.58 4.29 -2.23
CA PHE A 316 -1.66 5.16 -2.71
C PHE A 316 -1.25 6.61 -2.95
N ASN A 317 -0.19 7.08 -2.30
CA ASN A 317 0.29 8.45 -2.40
C ASN A 317 1.54 8.60 -3.28
N TYR A 318 2.26 7.52 -3.58
CA TYR A 318 3.44 7.60 -4.45
C TYR A 318 3.40 6.64 -5.64
N TRP A 319 3.20 5.34 -5.44
CA TRP A 319 3.16 4.38 -6.56
C TRP A 319 1.98 4.64 -7.52
N GLU A 320 0.76 4.78 -7.00
CA GLU A 320 -0.45 5.02 -7.79
C GLU A 320 -0.42 6.37 -8.54
N PRO A 321 -0.08 7.50 -7.90
CA PRO A 321 0.12 8.78 -8.62
C PRO A 321 1.26 8.75 -9.63
N THR A 322 2.37 8.06 -9.34
CA THR A 322 3.47 7.89 -10.30
C THR A 322 3.00 7.08 -11.52
N HIS A 323 2.24 6.00 -11.29
CA HIS A 323 1.64 5.21 -12.36
C HIS A 323 0.63 6.04 -13.17
N TYR A 324 -0.14 6.92 -12.53
CA TYR A 324 -1.00 7.90 -13.20
C TYR A 324 -0.21 8.83 -14.13
N LEU A 325 0.90 9.41 -13.66
CA LEU A 325 1.75 10.29 -14.48
C LEU A 325 2.38 9.58 -15.68
N ILE A 326 2.74 8.30 -15.55
CA ILE A 326 3.41 7.55 -16.63
C ILE A 326 2.41 7.00 -17.66
N TYR A 327 1.28 6.46 -17.19
CA TYR A 327 0.36 5.64 -18.00
C TYR A 327 -1.03 6.26 -18.18
N GLY A 328 -1.33 7.41 -17.57
CA GLY A 328 -2.64 8.06 -17.62
C GLY A 328 -3.75 7.31 -16.85
N LYS A 329 -3.38 6.32 -16.02
CA LYS A 329 -4.29 5.53 -15.18
C LYS A 329 -3.65 5.34 -13.82
N GLY A 330 -4.41 5.43 -12.74
CA GLY A 330 -3.91 5.28 -11.37
C GLY A 330 -4.73 6.12 -10.41
N PHE A 331 -4.67 5.81 -9.12
CA PHE A 331 -5.38 6.57 -8.10
C PHE A 331 -4.59 7.80 -7.64
N GLN A 332 -5.34 8.87 -7.33
CA GLN A 332 -4.84 10.03 -6.60
C GLN A 332 -5.70 10.20 -5.36
N THR A 333 -5.06 10.40 -4.22
CA THR A 333 -5.75 10.68 -2.96
C THR A 333 -6.24 12.13 -2.94
N TRP A 334 -7.04 12.47 -1.92
CA TRP A 334 -7.47 13.85 -1.67
C TRP A 334 -6.30 14.80 -1.42
N GLU A 335 -5.13 14.29 -1.03
CA GLU A 335 -3.92 15.07 -0.75
C GLU A 335 -3.34 15.73 -2.03
N TYR A 336 -3.67 15.16 -3.20
CA TYR A 336 -3.40 15.70 -4.53
C TYR A 336 -4.57 16.55 -5.09
N SER A 337 -5.60 16.84 -4.30
CA SER A 337 -6.65 17.76 -4.70
C SER A 337 -6.10 19.19 -4.78
N PRO A 338 -6.43 19.98 -5.82
CA PRO A 338 -6.07 21.40 -5.88
C PRO A 338 -6.61 22.22 -4.71
N VAL A 339 -7.59 21.74 -3.95
CA VAL A 339 -8.06 22.42 -2.74
C VAL A 339 -6.97 22.46 -1.67
N TYR A 340 -6.39 21.30 -1.36
CA TYR A 340 -5.39 21.13 -0.30
C TYR A 340 -3.96 21.29 -0.81
N ALA A 341 -3.64 20.65 -1.93
CA ALA A 341 -2.32 20.68 -2.58
C ALA A 341 -1.16 20.48 -1.60
N ILE A 342 -1.23 19.41 -0.80
CA ILE A 342 -0.26 19.10 0.26
C ILE A 342 0.82 18.10 -0.17
N ARG A 343 0.68 17.47 -1.35
CA ARG A 343 1.71 16.60 -1.96
C ARG A 343 2.32 17.27 -3.18
N SER A 344 3.62 17.07 -3.39
CA SER A 344 4.35 17.66 -4.51
C SER A 344 4.37 16.73 -5.71
N TYR A 345 3.94 17.22 -6.88
CA TYR A 345 4.14 16.54 -8.16
C TYR A 345 5.61 16.56 -8.59
N ALA A 346 6.37 17.59 -8.19
CA ALA A 346 7.82 17.63 -8.43
C ALA A 346 8.56 16.43 -7.82
N TYR A 347 8.18 16.03 -6.61
CA TYR A 347 8.72 14.80 -5.99
C TYR A 347 8.37 13.55 -6.78
N LEU A 348 7.12 13.41 -7.25
CA LEU A 348 6.73 12.28 -8.10
C LEU A 348 7.51 12.25 -9.41
N LEU A 349 7.68 13.40 -10.07
CA LEU A 349 8.39 13.49 -11.36
C LEU A 349 9.86 13.09 -11.26
N LEU A 350 10.51 13.36 -10.13
CA LEU A 350 11.88 12.90 -9.86
C LEU A 350 12.02 11.38 -10.06
N HIS A 351 10.99 10.62 -9.69
CA HIS A 351 10.94 9.17 -9.80
C HIS A 351 10.22 8.67 -11.06
N ALA A 352 9.23 9.43 -11.54
CA ALA A 352 8.46 9.11 -12.73
C ALA A 352 9.31 9.22 -14.01
N TRP A 353 10.26 10.15 -14.10
CA TRP A 353 11.09 10.32 -15.30
C TRP A 353 11.94 9.09 -15.62
N PRO A 354 12.75 8.56 -14.67
CA PRO A 354 13.50 7.33 -14.89
C PRO A 354 12.59 6.14 -15.21
N ALA A 355 11.44 6.04 -14.53
CA ALA A 355 10.46 4.98 -14.78
C ALA A 355 9.81 5.09 -16.16
N ALA A 356 9.46 6.29 -16.61
CA ALA A 356 8.91 6.55 -17.94
C ALA A 356 9.93 6.28 -19.04
N PHE A 357 11.20 6.65 -18.83
CA PHE A 357 12.30 6.31 -19.72
C PHE A 357 12.41 4.79 -19.90
N HIS A 358 12.46 4.05 -18.79
CA HIS A 358 12.51 2.58 -18.80
C HIS A 358 11.28 1.95 -19.47
N ALA A 359 10.08 2.47 -19.17
CA ALA A 359 8.83 1.96 -19.72
C ALA A 359 8.70 2.20 -21.24
N ARG A 360 9.01 3.41 -21.71
CA ARG A 360 8.79 3.81 -23.11
C ARG A 360 9.89 3.29 -24.05
N ILE A 361 11.14 3.30 -23.62
CA ILE A 361 12.27 2.94 -24.49
C ILE A 361 12.49 1.43 -24.52
N LEU A 362 12.35 0.74 -23.37
CA LEU A 362 12.59 -0.70 -23.30
C LEU A 362 11.30 -1.52 -23.48
N GLN A 363 10.14 -0.87 -23.69
CA GLN A 363 8.81 -1.50 -23.83
C GLN A 363 8.55 -2.59 -22.77
N THR A 364 8.95 -2.30 -21.54
CA THR A 364 8.97 -3.30 -20.46
C THR A 364 7.61 -3.43 -19.77
N ASN A 365 7.36 -4.61 -19.21
CA ASN A 365 6.19 -4.86 -18.37
C ASN A 365 6.19 -3.93 -17.13
N LYS A 366 5.01 -3.51 -16.68
CA LYS A 366 4.82 -2.66 -15.49
C LYS A 366 5.51 -3.22 -14.24
N ILE A 367 5.52 -4.55 -14.08
CA ILE A 367 6.21 -5.22 -12.98
C ILE A 367 7.73 -4.96 -13.03
N LEU A 368 8.32 -4.97 -14.23
CA LEU A 368 9.74 -4.68 -14.39
C LEU A 368 10.05 -3.21 -14.09
N VAL A 369 9.16 -2.28 -14.47
CA VAL A 369 9.31 -0.86 -14.15
C VAL A 369 9.25 -0.63 -12.63
N PHE A 370 8.35 -1.34 -11.94
CA PHE A 370 8.25 -1.33 -10.47
C PHE A 370 9.57 -1.78 -9.81
N TYR A 371 10.08 -2.96 -10.16
CA TYR A 371 11.35 -3.45 -9.59
C TYR A 371 12.56 -2.62 -10.03
N PHE A 372 12.55 -2.08 -11.25
CA PHE A 372 13.58 -1.14 -11.71
C PHE A 372 13.65 0.07 -10.80
N LEU A 373 12.52 0.70 -10.48
CA LEU A 373 12.50 1.88 -9.62
C LEU A 373 12.96 1.54 -8.19
N ARG A 374 12.54 0.39 -7.64
CA ARG A 374 13.04 -0.08 -6.32
C ARG A 374 14.55 -0.32 -6.32
N CYS A 375 15.09 -0.94 -7.37
CA CYS A 375 16.52 -1.14 -7.54
C CYS A 375 17.27 0.20 -7.70
N LEU A 376 16.67 1.18 -8.39
CA LEU A 376 17.24 2.53 -8.51
C LEU A 376 17.30 3.22 -7.15
N LEU A 377 16.23 3.16 -6.36
CA LEU A 377 16.19 3.71 -5.00
C LEU A 377 17.24 3.04 -4.10
N ALA A 378 17.32 1.71 -4.12
CA ALA A 378 18.32 0.94 -3.39
C ALA A 378 19.76 1.29 -3.79
N PHE A 379 20.00 1.52 -5.09
CA PHE A 379 21.30 1.95 -5.60
C PHE A 379 21.67 3.36 -5.11
N VAL A 380 20.73 4.30 -5.14
CA VAL A 380 20.91 5.66 -4.63
C VAL A 380 21.15 5.65 -3.11
N SER A 381 20.39 4.85 -2.35
CA SER A 381 20.62 4.62 -0.91
C SER A 381 22.04 4.15 -0.65
N CYS A 382 22.48 3.11 -1.38
CA CYS A 382 23.82 2.53 -1.25
C CYS A 382 24.94 3.55 -1.51
N ILE A 383 24.78 4.42 -2.51
CA ILE A 383 25.73 5.52 -2.76
C ILE A 383 25.80 6.46 -1.57
N CYS A 384 24.65 6.88 -1.03
CA CYS A 384 24.60 7.78 0.13
C CYS A 384 25.24 7.13 1.37
N GLU A 385 24.92 5.86 1.63
CA GLU A 385 25.49 5.06 2.72
C GLU A 385 27.02 4.90 2.57
N LEU A 386 27.54 4.69 1.37
CA LEU A 386 28.98 4.57 1.12
C LEU A 386 29.72 5.87 1.43
N TYR A 387 29.19 7.01 0.98
CA TYR A 387 29.79 8.31 1.27
C TYR A 387 29.76 8.62 2.77
N PHE A 388 28.65 8.30 3.43
CA PHE A 388 28.53 8.43 4.86
C PHE A 388 29.53 7.53 5.61
N TYR A 389 29.67 6.27 5.21
CA TYR A 389 30.69 5.35 5.75
C TYR A 389 32.10 5.95 5.64
N LYS A 390 32.48 6.51 4.48
CA LYS A 390 33.79 7.16 4.30
C LYS A 390 33.97 8.39 5.20
N ALA A 391 32.91 9.18 5.40
CA ALA A 391 32.95 10.33 6.30
C ALA A 391 33.11 9.90 7.77
N VAL A 392 32.42 8.83 8.19
CA VAL A 392 32.54 8.24 9.53
C VAL A 392 33.94 7.65 9.73
N CYS A 393 34.54 7.00 8.71
CA CYS A 393 35.93 6.53 8.77
C CYS A 393 36.90 7.66 9.11
N LYS A 394 36.71 8.83 8.49
CA LYS A 394 37.55 10.00 8.73
C LYS A 394 37.28 10.66 10.09
N LYS A 395 36.02 10.69 10.54
CA LYS A 395 35.60 11.43 11.74
C LYS A 395 35.71 10.63 13.03
N PHE A 396 35.24 9.38 13.04
CA PHE A 396 35.13 8.51 14.23
C PHE A 396 36.16 7.37 14.23
N GLY A 397 36.87 7.17 13.12
CA GLY A 397 37.90 6.15 12.97
C GLY A 397 37.42 4.83 12.39
N LEU A 398 38.37 3.98 12.02
CA LEU A 398 38.13 2.75 11.27
C LEU A 398 37.32 1.70 12.04
N HIS A 399 37.50 1.60 13.38
CA HIS A 399 36.80 0.59 14.18
C HIS A 399 35.29 0.84 14.22
N VAL A 400 34.88 2.05 14.61
CA VAL A 400 33.47 2.49 14.68
C VAL A 400 32.81 2.29 13.32
N SER A 401 33.50 2.68 12.25
CA SER A 401 32.96 2.61 10.89
C SER A 401 32.71 1.18 10.43
N ARG A 402 33.60 0.25 10.74
CA ARG A 402 33.40 -1.19 10.46
C ARG A 402 32.16 -1.74 11.15
N MET A 403 31.95 -1.40 12.42
CA MET A 403 30.81 -1.89 13.19
C MET A 403 29.51 -1.26 12.71
N MET A 404 29.55 0.04 12.43
CA MET A 404 28.44 0.77 11.82
C MET A 404 28.07 0.19 10.45
N LEU A 405 29.05 -0.15 9.61
CA LEU A 405 28.81 -0.79 8.31
C LEU A 405 28.11 -2.14 8.49
N ALA A 406 28.53 -2.94 9.47
CA ALA A 406 27.86 -4.19 9.80
C ALA A 406 26.41 -3.96 10.25
N PHE A 407 26.15 -2.96 11.10
CA PHE A 407 24.79 -2.59 11.49
C PHE A 407 23.94 -2.12 10.29
N LEU A 408 24.49 -1.28 9.40
CA LEU A 408 23.78 -0.85 8.19
C LEU A 408 23.40 -2.05 7.33
N VAL A 409 24.35 -2.92 7.01
CA VAL A 409 24.15 -4.08 6.12
C VAL A 409 23.13 -5.07 6.70
N LEU A 410 23.19 -5.33 8.00
CA LEU A 410 22.40 -6.39 8.64
C LEU A 410 21.03 -5.91 9.17
N SER A 411 20.85 -4.60 9.40
CA SER A 411 19.62 -4.06 10.03
C SER A 411 18.36 -4.31 9.20
N THR A 412 17.30 -4.75 9.89
CA THR A 412 15.96 -4.86 9.29
C THR A 412 15.40 -3.49 8.92
N GLY A 413 15.62 -2.47 9.76
CA GLY A 413 15.13 -1.11 9.48
C GLY A 413 15.65 -0.56 8.16
N MET A 414 16.95 -0.74 7.86
CA MET A 414 17.51 -0.33 6.57
C MET A 414 17.06 -1.25 5.43
N PHE A 415 16.82 -2.53 5.69
CA PHE A 415 16.25 -3.45 4.70
C PHE A 415 14.87 -2.98 4.22
N CYS A 416 14.00 -2.51 5.12
CA CYS A 416 12.68 -1.99 4.75
C CYS A 416 12.72 -0.59 4.12
N SER A 417 13.47 0.34 4.71
CA SER A 417 13.42 1.77 4.31
C SER A 417 14.18 2.09 3.02
N SER A 418 15.26 1.37 2.71
CA SER A 418 16.21 1.73 1.62
C SER A 418 15.69 1.60 0.19
N SER A 419 14.54 0.96 -0.02
CA SER A 419 13.94 0.80 -1.35
C SER A 419 12.49 1.28 -1.41
N ALA A 420 11.99 1.89 -0.32
CA ALA A 420 10.65 2.41 -0.24
C ALA A 420 10.52 3.73 -1.00
N LEU A 421 9.47 3.86 -1.81
CA LEU A 421 9.15 5.10 -2.54
C LEU A 421 8.40 6.07 -1.61
N LEU A 422 9.10 6.57 -0.59
CA LEU A 422 8.55 7.49 0.42
C LEU A 422 9.46 8.71 0.57
N PRO A 423 8.89 9.92 0.79
CA PRO A 423 9.69 11.09 1.11
C PRO A 423 10.55 10.92 2.36
N SER A 424 10.13 10.08 3.32
CA SER A 424 10.92 9.76 4.51
C SER A 424 12.20 8.99 4.17
N SER A 425 12.14 8.02 3.23
CA SER A 425 13.34 7.35 2.69
C SER A 425 14.23 8.31 1.90
N PHE A 426 13.64 9.22 1.13
CA PHE A 426 14.41 10.28 0.47
C PHE A 426 15.09 11.23 1.48
N CYS A 427 14.38 11.57 2.57
CA CYS A 427 14.94 12.33 3.70
C CYS A 427 16.06 11.58 4.41
N MET A 428 15.98 10.24 4.49
CA MET A 428 17.08 9.42 4.98
C MET A 428 18.33 9.57 4.09
N TYR A 429 18.19 9.49 2.77
CA TYR A 429 19.33 9.64 1.84
C TYR A 429 19.95 11.03 1.94
N THR A 430 19.12 12.08 1.95
CA THR A 430 19.59 13.46 2.04
C THR A 430 20.18 13.79 3.40
N THR A 431 19.69 13.18 4.48
CA THR A 431 20.31 13.25 5.82
C THR A 431 21.71 12.64 5.80
N LEU A 432 21.89 11.48 5.16
CA LEU A 432 23.23 10.89 5.00
C LEU A 432 24.19 11.80 4.24
N VAL A 433 23.72 12.45 3.17
CA VAL A 433 24.51 13.44 2.41
C VAL A 433 24.83 14.65 3.28
N ALA A 434 23.86 15.18 4.03
CA ALA A 434 24.06 16.31 4.93
C ALA A 434 25.10 16.02 6.00
N MET A 435 24.99 14.88 6.68
CA MET A 435 25.94 14.44 7.70
C MET A 435 27.33 14.18 7.10
N THR A 436 27.41 13.62 5.89
CA THR A 436 28.67 13.46 5.15
C THR A 436 29.34 14.80 4.92
N GLY A 437 28.60 15.80 4.41
CA GLY A 437 29.09 17.15 4.22
C GLY A 437 29.59 17.76 5.52
N TRP A 438 28.82 17.60 6.59
CA TRP A 438 29.17 18.13 7.91
C TRP A 438 30.44 17.50 8.50
N TYR A 439 30.56 16.18 8.47
CA TYR A 439 31.72 15.44 9.00
C TYR A 439 32.99 15.66 8.17
N LEU A 440 32.86 15.99 6.89
CA LEU A 440 33.97 16.37 6.01
C LEU A 440 34.25 17.88 5.99
N ASP A 441 33.55 18.67 6.82
CA ASP A 441 33.63 20.13 6.91
C ASP A 441 33.30 20.87 5.60
N LYS A 442 32.50 20.26 4.74
CA LYS A 442 32.00 20.82 3.48
C LYS A 442 30.60 21.44 3.68
N THR A 443 30.57 22.73 4.00
CA THR A 443 29.33 23.49 4.25
C THR A 443 28.33 23.39 3.10
N SER A 444 28.80 23.41 1.84
CA SER A 444 27.94 23.33 0.66
C SER A 444 27.10 22.06 0.64
N ILE A 445 27.73 20.90 0.77
CA ILE A 445 27.06 19.59 0.77
C ILE A 445 26.14 19.45 1.98
N ALA A 446 26.55 19.96 3.15
CA ALA A 446 25.74 19.90 4.37
C ALA A 446 24.43 20.69 4.20
N VAL A 447 24.51 21.94 3.77
CA VAL A 447 23.34 22.82 3.59
C VAL A 447 22.46 22.34 2.44
N LEU A 448 23.04 21.96 1.30
CA LEU A 448 22.29 21.43 0.16
C LEU A 448 21.60 20.10 0.50
N GLY A 449 22.24 19.23 1.29
CA GLY A 449 21.64 17.97 1.75
C GLY A 449 20.40 18.20 2.63
N VAL A 450 20.51 19.07 3.65
CA VAL A 450 19.36 19.42 4.51
C VAL A 450 18.24 20.05 3.68
N ALA A 451 18.57 20.99 2.80
CA ALA A 451 17.58 21.68 1.99
C ALA A 451 16.89 20.75 0.98
N ALA A 452 17.62 19.82 0.35
CA ALA A 452 17.04 18.82 -0.54
C ALA A 452 16.01 17.95 0.20
N GLY A 453 16.34 17.46 1.40
CA GLY A 453 15.42 16.70 2.23
C GLY A 453 14.17 17.50 2.61
N ALA A 454 14.36 18.75 3.08
CA ALA A 454 13.26 19.59 3.54
C ALA A 454 12.34 20.09 2.42
N ILE A 455 12.91 20.47 1.27
CA ILE A 455 12.14 21.10 0.18
C ILE A 455 11.55 20.05 -0.76
N LEU A 456 12.32 19.05 -1.19
CA LEU A 456 11.85 18.04 -2.15
C LEU A 456 11.14 16.88 -1.45
N GLY A 457 11.66 16.44 -0.30
CA GLY A 457 11.14 15.28 0.42
C GLY A 457 10.05 15.67 1.41
N TRP A 458 10.47 15.95 2.63
CA TRP A 458 9.58 16.21 3.75
C TRP A 458 10.11 17.36 4.62
N PRO A 459 9.38 18.49 4.74
CA PRO A 459 9.89 19.71 5.37
C PRO A 459 10.31 19.55 6.82
N PHE A 460 9.69 18.64 7.55
CA PHE A 460 10.03 18.39 8.95
C PHE A 460 11.46 17.85 9.11
N SER A 461 12.04 17.23 8.07
CA SER A 461 13.45 16.77 8.07
C SER A 461 14.46 17.91 8.27
N ALA A 462 14.07 19.18 8.07
CA ALA A 462 14.89 20.34 8.40
C ALA A 462 15.37 20.34 9.86
N ALA A 463 14.60 19.74 10.78
CA ALA A 463 14.98 19.62 12.18
C ALA A 463 16.30 18.85 12.40
N LEU A 464 16.63 17.88 11.52
CA LEU A 464 17.90 17.15 11.57
C LEU A 464 19.10 18.04 11.21
N GLY A 465 18.85 19.16 10.54
CA GLY A 465 19.84 20.19 10.22
C GLY A 465 20.14 21.16 11.36
N LEU A 466 19.38 21.16 12.47
CA LEU A 466 19.57 22.11 13.57
C LEU A 466 20.98 22.02 14.19
N PRO A 467 21.53 20.84 14.51
CA PRO A 467 22.91 20.73 15.02
C PRO A 467 23.97 21.19 14.01
N ILE A 468 23.71 20.97 12.71
CA ILE A 468 24.59 21.42 11.63
C ILE A 468 24.60 22.95 11.56
N ALA A 469 23.42 23.57 11.60
CA ALA A 469 23.27 25.02 11.61
C ALA A 469 23.92 25.64 12.86
N PHE A 470 23.73 25.02 14.03
CA PHE A 470 24.37 25.45 15.27
C PHE A 470 25.91 25.39 15.18
N ASP A 471 26.49 24.28 14.69
CA ASP A 471 27.95 24.18 14.49
C ASP A 471 28.46 25.25 13.52
N LEU A 472 27.77 25.45 12.38
CA LEU A 472 28.22 26.38 11.34
C LEU A 472 28.08 27.85 11.75
N LEU A 473 26.98 28.22 12.40
CA LEU A 473 26.69 29.60 12.77
C LEU A 473 27.30 29.98 14.11
N VAL A 474 27.13 29.16 15.14
CA VAL A 474 27.52 29.52 16.51
C VAL A 474 28.96 29.11 16.81
N MET A 475 29.36 27.88 16.47
CA MET A 475 30.71 27.40 16.83
C MET A 475 31.79 27.82 15.82
N LYS A 476 31.49 27.72 14.52
CA LYS A 476 32.46 28.00 13.45
C LYS A 476 32.35 29.38 12.83
N HIS A 477 31.30 30.14 13.14
CA HIS A 477 31.06 31.48 12.61
C HIS A 477 31.11 31.60 11.06
N ARG A 478 30.71 30.56 10.32
CA ARG A 478 30.72 30.52 8.83
C ARG A 478 29.44 31.07 8.19
N TRP A 479 29.02 32.25 8.61
CA TRP A 479 27.68 32.78 8.29
C TRP A 479 27.52 33.06 6.79
N LYS A 480 28.53 33.69 6.17
CA LYS A 480 28.54 34.01 4.74
C LYS A 480 28.36 32.76 3.88
N SER A 481 29.08 31.69 4.19
CA SER A 481 28.98 30.42 3.48
C SER A 481 27.61 29.78 3.68
N PHE A 482 27.10 29.76 4.92
CA PHE A 482 25.77 29.25 5.23
C PHE A 482 24.68 29.95 4.41
N PHE A 483 24.59 31.29 4.49
CA PHE A 483 23.56 32.05 3.77
C PHE A 483 23.70 31.94 2.25
N HIS A 484 24.94 31.94 1.72
CA HIS A 484 25.17 31.75 0.29
C HIS A 484 24.62 30.39 -0.19
N TRP A 485 24.97 29.30 0.49
CA TRP A 485 24.50 27.97 0.10
C TRP A 485 23.01 27.75 0.40
N SER A 486 22.45 28.41 1.41
CA SER A 486 20.99 28.42 1.64
C SER A 486 20.25 29.11 0.50
N LEU A 487 20.74 30.25 0.00
CA LEU A 487 20.16 30.93 -1.15
C LEU A 487 20.27 30.07 -2.41
N VAL A 488 21.43 29.45 -2.66
CA VAL A 488 21.62 28.51 -3.78
C VAL A 488 20.64 27.34 -3.67
N ALA A 489 20.43 26.78 -2.47
CA ALA A 489 19.51 25.68 -2.26
C ALA A 489 18.04 26.06 -2.52
N LEU A 490 17.63 27.27 -2.11
CA LEU A 490 16.29 27.78 -2.38
C LEU A 490 16.06 27.94 -3.89
N ILE A 491 17.02 28.51 -4.63
CA ILE A 491 16.92 28.66 -6.08
C ILE A 491 16.91 27.29 -6.76
N LEU A 492 17.78 26.38 -6.34
CA LEU A 492 17.95 25.07 -6.97
C LEU A 492 16.77 24.12 -6.72
N PHE A 493 16.15 24.15 -5.55
CA PHE A 493 15.10 23.19 -5.17
C PHE A 493 13.71 23.82 -5.08
N LEU A 494 13.56 24.97 -4.41
CA LEU A 494 12.23 25.54 -4.16
C LEU A 494 11.62 26.09 -5.45
N VAL A 495 12.40 26.79 -6.28
CA VAL A 495 11.87 27.38 -7.53
C VAL A 495 11.32 26.30 -8.47
N PRO A 496 12.05 25.21 -8.81
CA PRO A 496 11.49 24.13 -9.63
C PRO A 496 10.26 23.46 -9.01
N VAL A 497 10.26 23.22 -7.69
CA VAL A 497 9.10 22.63 -6.99
C VAL A 497 7.87 23.50 -7.15
N VAL A 498 7.99 24.80 -6.87
CA VAL A 498 6.87 25.74 -6.99
C VAL A 498 6.37 25.85 -8.43
N VAL A 499 7.27 25.91 -9.41
CA VAL A 499 6.89 25.98 -10.83
C VAL A 499 6.14 24.73 -11.27
N ILE A 500 6.68 23.54 -10.97
CA ILE A 500 6.07 22.26 -11.35
C ILE A 500 4.73 22.09 -10.63
N ASP A 501 4.70 22.24 -9.31
CA ASP A 501 3.48 22.01 -8.54
C ASP A 501 2.39 23.01 -8.94
N SER A 502 2.75 24.27 -9.17
CA SER A 502 1.77 25.28 -9.60
C SER A 502 1.19 24.98 -10.98
N TYR A 503 2.00 24.40 -11.88
CA TYR A 503 1.53 23.95 -13.19
C TYR A 503 0.51 22.80 -13.08
N TYR A 504 0.80 21.78 -12.28
CA TYR A 504 -0.10 20.63 -12.11
C TYR A 504 -1.38 20.97 -11.32
N TYR A 505 -1.28 21.85 -10.32
CA TYR A 505 -2.44 22.26 -9.52
C TYR A 505 -3.26 23.39 -10.15
N GLY A 506 -2.75 24.06 -11.19
CA GLY A 506 -3.43 25.19 -11.84
C GLY A 506 -3.53 26.45 -10.97
N LYS A 507 -2.76 26.54 -9.88
CA LYS A 507 -2.70 27.70 -8.97
C LYS A 507 -1.30 27.79 -8.35
N LEU A 508 -0.91 28.95 -7.82
CA LEU A 508 0.36 29.07 -7.11
C LEU A 508 0.36 28.16 -5.87
N VAL A 509 1.28 27.19 -5.83
CA VAL A 509 1.41 26.20 -4.75
C VAL A 509 2.84 26.13 -4.27
N VAL A 510 3.01 26.20 -2.96
CA VAL A 510 4.25 25.86 -2.26
C VAL A 510 3.96 24.62 -1.40
N ALA A 511 4.01 23.43 -2.00
CA ALA A 511 3.57 22.19 -1.33
C ALA A 511 4.27 21.93 0.02
N PRO A 512 5.60 22.14 0.18
CA PRO A 512 6.26 21.98 1.48
C PRO A 512 5.78 22.97 2.55
N LEU A 513 5.28 24.16 2.17
CA LEU A 513 4.69 25.09 3.11
C LEU A 513 3.26 24.65 3.47
N ASN A 514 2.46 24.25 2.47
CA ASN A 514 1.08 23.81 2.67
C ASN A 514 0.98 22.63 3.63
N ILE A 515 1.88 21.64 3.52
CA ILE A 515 1.88 20.49 4.43
C ILE A 515 2.23 20.89 5.88
N VAL A 516 3.11 21.87 6.08
CA VAL A 516 3.42 22.39 7.41
C VAL A 516 2.21 23.14 7.98
N LEU A 517 1.61 24.02 7.16
CA LEU A 517 0.40 24.75 7.56
C LEU A 517 -0.75 23.81 7.93
N TYR A 518 -0.95 22.78 7.12
CA TYR A 518 -1.99 21.78 7.35
C TYR A 518 -1.72 20.96 8.62
N ASN A 519 -0.53 20.38 8.77
CA ASN A 519 -0.26 19.46 9.90
C ASN A 519 -0.08 20.17 11.24
N VAL A 520 0.42 21.40 11.26
CA VAL A 520 0.77 22.10 12.51
C VAL A 520 -0.33 23.07 12.97
N PHE A 521 -1.04 23.71 12.03
CA PHE A 521 -1.95 24.81 12.35
C PHE A 521 -3.43 24.48 12.17
N THR A 522 -3.79 23.23 11.86
CA THR A 522 -5.20 22.80 11.76
C THR A 522 -5.61 21.84 12.88
N PRO A 523 -6.87 21.87 13.35
CA PRO A 523 -7.35 21.03 14.45
C PRO A 523 -7.51 19.54 14.10
N HIS A 524 -7.47 19.18 12.82
CA HIS A 524 -7.61 17.79 12.34
C HIS A 524 -6.28 17.15 11.91
N GLY A 525 -5.13 17.78 12.20
CA GLY A 525 -3.80 17.51 11.61
C GLY A 525 -3.37 16.04 11.44
N PRO A 526 -2.35 15.55 12.15
CA PRO A 526 -1.86 14.18 11.96
C PRO A 526 -2.77 13.11 12.60
N ASP A 527 -3.63 13.49 13.55
CA ASP A 527 -4.46 12.56 14.33
C ASP A 527 -5.66 11.98 13.55
N LEU A 528 -5.89 12.44 12.32
CA LEU A 528 -6.93 11.92 11.42
C LEU A 528 -6.83 10.40 11.23
N TYR A 529 -5.61 9.84 11.32
CA TYR A 529 -5.31 8.43 11.10
C TYR A 529 -5.17 7.62 12.40
N GLY A 530 -5.52 8.21 13.55
CA GLY A 530 -5.44 7.59 14.86
C GLY A 530 -4.13 7.85 15.59
N THR A 531 -4.06 7.41 16.85
CA THR A 531 -2.92 7.64 17.75
C THR A 531 -2.38 6.32 18.27
N GLU A 532 -1.08 6.28 18.54
CA GLU A 532 -0.39 5.09 19.06
C GLU A 532 0.21 5.37 20.45
N PRO A 533 0.35 4.35 21.31
CA PRO A 533 0.86 4.52 22.67
C PRO A 533 2.31 5.02 22.67
N TRP A 534 2.72 5.62 23.78
CA TRP A 534 4.04 6.26 23.92
C TRP A 534 5.21 5.29 23.66
N TYR A 535 5.04 4.00 23.94
CA TYR A 535 6.08 2.97 23.77
C TYR A 535 6.19 2.44 22.32
N PHE A 536 5.34 2.88 21.40
CA PHE A 536 5.32 2.41 20.00
C PHE A 536 6.71 2.47 19.33
N TYR A 537 7.38 3.62 19.45
CA TYR A 537 8.70 3.80 18.84
C TYR A 537 9.82 3.03 19.54
N LEU A 538 9.66 2.69 20.83
CA LEU A 538 10.59 1.79 21.49
C LEU A 538 10.47 0.39 20.92
N ILE A 539 9.24 -0.14 20.80
CA ILE A 539 9.00 -1.45 20.19
C ILE A 539 9.53 -1.47 18.75
N ASN A 540 9.19 -0.46 17.96
CA ASN A 540 9.67 -0.35 16.58
C ASN A 540 11.21 -0.32 16.49
N GLY A 541 11.87 0.47 17.34
CA GLY A 541 13.33 0.56 17.40
C GLY A 541 13.98 -0.79 17.75
N PHE A 542 13.45 -1.50 18.75
CA PHE A 542 13.94 -2.83 19.12
C PHE A 542 13.69 -3.90 18.05
N LEU A 543 12.57 -3.85 17.33
CA LEU A 543 12.33 -4.78 16.23
C LEU A 543 13.27 -4.54 15.05
N ASN A 544 13.58 -3.28 14.74
CA ASN A 544 14.39 -2.92 13.57
C ASN A 544 15.90 -2.95 13.82
N PHE A 545 16.34 -2.65 15.04
CA PHE A 545 17.74 -2.49 15.40
C PHE A 545 18.15 -3.18 16.72
N ASN A 546 17.22 -3.85 17.41
CA ASN A 546 17.47 -4.71 18.57
C ASN A 546 18.52 -4.16 19.57
N VAL A 547 19.65 -4.85 19.74
CA VAL A 547 20.71 -4.43 20.67
C VAL A 547 21.38 -3.12 20.25
N ALA A 548 21.45 -2.82 18.94
CA ALA A 548 22.00 -1.55 18.47
C ALA A 548 21.09 -0.37 18.82
N PHE A 549 19.77 -0.57 18.95
CA PHE A 549 18.85 0.48 19.40
C PHE A 549 19.11 0.87 20.86
N ALA A 550 19.24 -0.12 21.75
CA ALA A 550 19.56 0.12 23.16
C ALA A 550 20.91 0.85 23.30
N LEU A 551 21.92 0.39 22.56
CA LEU A 551 23.23 1.03 22.52
C LEU A 551 23.15 2.47 21.99
N ALA A 552 22.36 2.71 20.95
CA ALA A 552 22.16 4.06 20.40
C ALA A 552 21.56 5.01 21.43
N LEU A 553 20.53 4.60 22.18
CA LEU A 553 19.94 5.44 23.24
C LEU A 553 20.94 5.78 24.35
N LEU A 554 21.83 4.86 24.68
CA LEU A 554 22.86 5.01 25.72
C LEU A 554 24.16 5.64 25.22
N VAL A 555 24.24 6.13 23.98
CA VAL A 555 25.52 6.61 23.43
C VAL A 555 26.11 7.78 24.23
N LEU A 556 25.30 8.79 24.59
CA LEU A 556 25.78 9.96 25.35
C LEU A 556 26.31 9.63 26.75
N PRO A 557 25.61 8.87 27.61
CA PRO A 557 26.16 8.50 28.91
C PRO A 557 27.40 7.60 28.77
N LEU A 558 27.44 6.70 27.78
CA LEU A 558 28.60 5.85 27.54
C LEU A 558 29.82 6.63 27.04
N THR A 559 29.64 7.59 26.12
CA THR A 559 30.74 8.45 25.67
C THR A 559 31.21 9.37 26.79
N SER A 560 30.32 9.88 27.63
CA SER A 560 30.68 10.72 28.78
C SER A 560 31.47 9.92 29.82
N LEU A 561 31.05 8.69 30.12
CA LEU A 561 31.79 7.78 31.00
C LEU A 561 33.17 7.45 30.43
N MET A 562 33.24 7.16 29.12
CA MET A 562 34.50 6.92 28.41
C MET A 562 35.43 8.13 28.50
N GLU A 563 34.93 9.34 28.26
CA GLU A 563 35.70 10.58 28.38
C GLU A 563 36.20 10.83 29.79
N TYR A 564 35.35 10.63 30.80
CA TYR A 564 35.75 10.73 32.21
C TYR A 564 36.89 9.76 32.55
N LEU A 565 36.80 8.51 32.08
CA LEU A 565 37.86 7.52 32.27
C LEU A 565 39.14 7.91 31.51
N LEU A 566 39.04 8.48 30.30
CA LEU A 566 40.17 8.92 29.48
C LEU A 566 40.87 10.18 30.01
N GLN A 567 40.12 11.15 30.55
CA GLN A 567 40.65 12.38 31.14
C GLN A 567 41.57 12.06 32.33
N ARG A 568 41.25 11.00 33.09
CA ARG A 568 42.11 10.47 34.15
C ARG A 568 43.51 10.06 33.64
N PHE A 569 43.66 9.83 32.33
CA PHE A 569 44.90 9.39 31.69
C PHE A 569 45.49 10.40 30.68
N HIS A 570 45.09 11.68 30.71
CA HIS A 570 45.71 12.79 29.93
C HIS A 570 45.72 12.63 28.39
N VAL A 571 44.76 11.92 27.79
CA VAL A 571 44.64 11.85 26.33
C VAL A 571 43.82 13.04 25.79
N GLN A 572 44.50 14.13 25.42
CA GLN A 572 43.88 15.25 24.69
C GLN A 572 43.84 14.92 23.19
N ASN A 573 42.64 14.67 22.64
CA ASN A 573 42.26 14.94 21.24
C ASN A 573 40.91 14.28 20.94
N LEU A 574 39.81 14.95 21.28
CA LEU A 574 38.50 14.62 20.75
C LEU A 574 38.02 15.91 20.09
N GLY A 575 37.78 15.87 18.77
CA GLY A 575 37.41 17.05 17.97
C GLY A 575 36.03 17.60 18.36
N HIS A 576 35.10 17.69 17.40
CA HIS A 576 33.73 18.13 17.72
C HIS A 576 33.12 17.32 18.87
N PRO A 577 32.39 17.97 19.79
CA PRO A 577 31.79 17.28 20.91
C PRO A 577 30.85 16.17 20.43
N TYR A 578 30.98 14.97 21.03
CA TYR A 578 30.09 13.83 20.70
C TYR A 578 28.63 14.20 20.88
N TRP A 579 28.30 14.98 21.92
CA TRP A 579 26.94 15.44 22.18
C TRP A 579 26.33 16.19 21.00
N LEU A 580 27.11 17.01 20.28
CA LEU A 580 26.61 17.77 19.14
C LEU A 580 26.50 16.91 17.89
N THR A 581 27.52 16.10 17.60
CA THR A 581 27.54 15.27 16.39
C THR A 581 26.48 14.16 16.39
N LEU A 582 26.06 13.71 17.56
CA LEU A 582 25.04 12.67 17.73
C LEU A 582 23.65 13.25 18.06
N ALA A 583 23.54 14.56 18.32
CA ALA A 583 22.28 15.25 18.62
C ALA A 583 21.15 15.05 17.60
N PRO A 584 21.39 14.95 16.27
CA PRO A 584 20.28 14.85 15.31
C PRO A 584 19.33 13.69 15.57
N MET A 585 19.84 12.52 16.01
CA MET A 585 19.01 11.37 16.36
C MET A 585 18.09 11.68 17.56
N TYR A 586 18.63 12.30 18.61
CA TYR A 586 17.88 12.64 19.82
C TYR A 586 16.83 13.72 19.56
N ILE A 587 17.18 14.76 18.80
CA ILE A 587 16.23 15.82 18.41
C ILE A 587 15.03 15.19 17.68
N TRP A 588 15.30 14.28 16.74
CA TRP A 588 14.25 13.59 16.01
C TRP A 588 13.36 12.75 16.92
N PHE A 589 13.95 11.97 17.83
CA PHE A 589 13.19 11.18 18.80
C PHE A 589 12.34 12.06 19.71
N ILE A 590 12.88 13.16 20.24
CA ILE A 590 12.11 14.08 21.08
C ILE A 590 10.88 14.61 20.32
N ILE A 591 11.07 15.05 19.08
CA ILE A 591 9.96 15.59 18.26
C ILE A 591 8.86 14.53 18.07
N PHE A 592 9.21 13.33 17.60
CA PHE A 592 8.21 12.31 17.23
C PHE A 592 7.65 11.52 18.41
N PHE A 593 8.38 11.34 19.50
CA PHE A 593 7.84 10.67 20.69
C PHE A 593 6.77 11.51 21.40
N ILE A 594 6.88 12.84 21.34
CA ILE A 594 5.88 13.76 21.90
C ILE A 594 4.59 13.74 21.08
N GLN A 595 4.64 13.46 19.78
CA GLN A 595 3.45 13.44 18.94
C GLN A 595 2.52 12.27 19.28
N PRO A 596 1.20 12.50 19.42
CA PRO A 596 0.22 11.44 19.64
C PRO A 596 0.16 10.44 18.49
N HIS A 597 0.07 10.93 17.25
CA HIS A 597 0.15 10.14 16.04
C HIS A 597 1.57 9.65 15.76
N LYS A 598 1.72 8.35 15.49
CA LYS A 598 3.02 7.70 15.27
C LYS A 598 2.93 6.70 14.14
N GLU A 599 3.96 6.71 13.31
CA GLU A 599 4.13 5.75 12.23
C GLU A 599 5.61 5.39 12.09
N GLU A 600 5.89 4.14 11.71
CA GLU A 600 7.24 3.62 11.53
C GLU A 600 8.06 4.45 10.54
N ARG A 601 7.45 4.84 9.40
CA ARG A 601 8.13 5.60 8.35
C ARG A 601 8.63 6.97 8.80
N PHE A 602 8.10 7.56 9.89
CA PHE A 602 8.59 8.84 10.41
C PHE A 602 10.00 8.73 10.99
N LEU A 603 10.44 7.53 11.38
CA LEU A 603 11.80 7.33 11.89
C LEU A 603 12.84 7.00 10.82
N PHE A 604 12.43 6.73 9.57
CA PHE A 604 13.37 6.40 8.48
C PHE A 604 14.52 7.42 8.34
N PRO A 605 14.31 8.74 8.45
CA PRO A 605 15.39 9.71 8.32
C PRO A 605 16.58 9.51 9.27
N VAL A 606 16.36 8.89 10.44
CA VAL A 606 17.40 8.67 11.46
C VAL A 606 17.88 7.23 11.57
N TYR A 607 17.35 6.30 10.78
CA TYR A 607 17.78 4.89 10.80
C TYR A 607 19.29 4.68 10.66
N PRO A 608 20.00 5.35 9.73
CA PRO A 608 21.45 5.25 9.65
C PRO A 608 22.17 5.88 10.86
N LEU A 609 21.55 6.87 11.52
CA LEU A 609 22.09 7.52 12.70
C LEU A 609 21.97 6.62 13.94
N ILE A 610 20.93 5.79 14.03
CA ILE A 610 20.83 4.72 15.03
C ILE A 610 22.01 3.76 14.88
N CYS A 611 22.34 3.34 13.64
CA CYS A 611 23.51 2.49 13.38
C CYS A 611 24.82 3.17 13.78
N LEU A 612 24.98 4.47 13.52
CA LEU A 612 26.16 5.23 13.95
C LEU A 612 26.25 5.33 15.48
N CYS A 613 25.17 5.73 16.15
CA CYS A 613 25.12 5.88 17.60
C CYS A 613 25.38 4.55 18.30
N GLY A 614 24.77 3.45 17.82
CA GLY A 614 25.02 2.11 18.33
C GLY A 614 26.48 1.67 18.17
N ALA A 615 27.13 2.00 17.05
CA ALA A 615 28.54 1.68 16.83
C ALA A 615 29.48 2.52 17.72
N VAL A 616 29.20 3.80 17.90
CA VAL A 616 29.95 4.68 18.81
C VAL A 616 29.79 4.21 20.26
N ALA A 617 28.57 3.87 20.68
CA ALA A 617 28.27 3.36 22.01
C ALA A 617 29.00 2.04 22.29
N LEU A 618 28.99 1.10 21.34
CA LEU A 618 29.70 -0.16 21.48
C LEU A 618 31.22 0.04 21.54
N SER A 619 31.77 0.96 20.74
CA SER A 619 33.19 1.33 20.83
C SER A 619 33.54 1.99 22.17
N ALA A 620 32.67 2.85 22.70
CA ALA A 620 32.84 3.46 24.02
C ALA A 620 32.81 2.39 25.12
N LEU A 621 31.87 1.44 25.05
CA LEU A 621 31.76 0.32 25.99
C LEU A 621 33.01 -0.57 25.96
N GLN A 622 33.53 -0.88 24.77
CA GLN A 622 34.78 -1.62 24.60
C GLN A 622 35.98 -0.91 25.22
N LYS A 623 36.09 0.41 25.06
CA LYS A 623 37.13 1.22 25.70
C LYS A 623 36.99 1.23 27.21
N CYS A 624 35.78 1.47 27.74
CA CYS A 624 35.50 1.42 29.18
C CYS A 624 35.89 0.05 29.77
N TYR A 625 35.51 -1.05 29.11
CA TYR A 625 35.89 -2.40 29.52
C TYR A 625 37.42 -2.56 29.57
N HIS A 626 38.12 -2.15 28.52
CA HIS A 626 39.59 -2.24 28.48
C HIS A 626 40.24 -1.46 29.63
N PHE A 627 39.81 -0.21 29.86
CA PHE A 627 40.40 0.63 30.92
C PHE A 627 40.10 0.17 32.34
N VAL A 628 38.93 -0.44 32.57
CA VAL A 628 38.54 -0.93 33.91
C VAL A 628 39.25 -2.24 34.24
N PHE A 629 39.31 -3.18 33.29
CA PHE A 629 39.75 -4.55 33.55
C PHE A 629 41.21 -4.83 33.17
N GLN A 630 41.83 -4.01 32.33
CA GLN A 630 43.23 -4.17 31.96
C GLN A 630 44.07 -2.98 32.40
N ARG A 631 44.74 -3.13 33.55
CA ARG A 631 45.80 -2.22 33.97
C ARG A 631 47.04 -2.44 33.08
N TYR A 632 47.51 -1.36 32.45
CA TYR A 632 48.84 -1.26 31.85
C TYR A 632 49.18 -2.22 30.69
N ARG A 633 48.51 -2.06 29.53
CA ARG A 633 49.09 -2.43 28.23
C ARG A 633 48.91 -1.32 27.21
N LEU A 634 49.95 -1.01 26.44
CA LEU A 634 49.96 -0.06 25.30
C LEU A 634 49.26 -0.61 24.05
N GLU A 635 48.58 -1.75 24.15
CA GLU A 635 47.90 -2.40 23.04
C GLU A 635 46.55 -1.71 22.75
N HIS A 636 46.15 -1.67 21.47
CA HIS A 636 44.86 -1.09 21.09
C HIS A 636 43.69 -1.86 21.75
N TYR A 637 42.71 -1.15 22.32
CA TYR A 637 41.59 -1.73 23.10
C TYR A 637 40.84 -2.88 22.40
N THR A 638 40.90 -2.93 21.07
CA THR A 638 40.31 -3.99 20.26
C THR A 638 40.90 -5.37 20.50
N VAL A 639 42.16 -5.49 20.96
CA VAL A 639 42.79 -6.80 21.18
C VAL A 639 42.07 -7.59 22.28
N THR A 640 41.48 -6.89 23.25
CA THR A 640 41.03 -7.47 24.52
C THR A 640 39.50 -7.43 24.67
N SER A 641 38.85 -6.56 23.89
CA SER A 641 37.41 -6.35 23.88
C SER A 641 36.74 -6.77 22.56
N ASN A 642 37.45 -7.44 21.63
CA ASN A 642 36.85 -7.81 20.34
C ASN A 642 35.69 -8.79 20.49
N TRP A 643 35.74 -9.67 21.50
CA TRP A 643 34.67 -10.63 21.78
C TRP A 643 33.32 -9.92 22.03
N LEU A 644 33.35 -8.74 22.66
CA LEU A 644 32.16 -7.94 22.92
C LEU A 644 31.55 -7.40 21.62
N ALA A 645 32.38 -6.86 20.72
CA ALA A 645 31.92 -6.41 19.42
C ALA A 645 31.43 -7.57 18.55
N SER A 646 32.19 -8.66 18.46
CA SER A 646 31.81 -9.85 17.69
C SER A 646 30.53 -10.49 18.21
N GLY A 647 30.38 -10.65 19.53
CA GLY A 647 29.17 -11.18 20.16
C GLY A 647 27.95 -10.30 19.92
N THR A 648 28.11 -8.98 20.04
CA THR A 648 27.01 -8.02 19.79
C THR A 648 26.61 -8.03 18.31
N LEU A 649 27.58 -8.04 17.39
CA LEU A 649 27.31 -8.09 15.94
C LEU A 649 26.68 -9.42 15.51
N PHE A 650 27.10 -10.53 16.10
CA PHE A 650 26.49 -11.84 15.85
C PHE A 650 25.03 -11.87 16.33
N LEU A 651 24.77 -11.42 17.56
CA LEU A 651 23.42 -11.34 18.10
C LEU A 651 22.55 -10.38 17.27
N PHE A 652 23.07 -9.20 16.93
CA PHE A 652 22.40 -8.23 16.07
C PHE A 652 22.04 -8.84 14.71
N GLY A 653 22.99 -9.53 14.08
CA GLY A 653 22.80 -10.19 12.78
C GLY A 653 21.74 -11.28 12.84
N LEU A 654 21.78 -12.14 13.86
CA LEU A 654 20.81 -13.21 14.05
C LEU A 654 19.39 -12.68 14.24
N LEU A 655 19.21 -11.70 15.12
CA LEU A 655 17.91 -11.10 15.41
C LEU A 655 17.35 -10.33 14.20
N SER A 656 18.19 -9.52 13.55
CA SER A 656 17.76 -8.74 12.37
C SER A 656 17.44 -9.64 11.18
N PHE A 657 18.22 -10.71 10.97
CA PHE A 657 17.92 -11.69 9.92
C PHE A 657 16.62 -12.43 10.21
N SER A 658 16.39 -12.86 11.45
CA SER A 658 15.13 -13.48 11.88
C SER A 658 13.92 -12.60 11.55
N ARG A 659 13.97 -11.31 11.92
CA ARG A 659 12.90 -10.35 11.63
C ARG A 659 12.72 -10.11 10.13
N SER A 660 13.80 -9.93 9.37
CA SER A 660 13.72 -9.73 7.91
C SER A 660 13.08 -10.94 7.21
N VAL A 661 13.42 -12.16 7.64
CA VAL A 661 12.77 -13.40 7.16
C VAL A 661 11.32 -13.47 7.59
N ALA A 662 10.98 -13.07 8.80
CA ALA A 662 9.60 -13.01 9.28
C ALA A 662 8.76 -12.06 8.42
N LEU A 663 9.25 -10.85 8.14
CA LEU A 663 8.58 -9.88 7.26
C LEU A 663 8.40 -10.41 5.84
N PHE A 664 9.42 -11.06 5.29
CA PHE A 664 9.35 -11.70 3.97
C PHE A 664 8.30 -12.83 3.95
N LYS A 665 8.32 -13.71 4.95
CA LYS A 665 7.37 -14.82 5.07
C LYS A 665 5.96 -14.31 5.28
N VAL A 666 5.74 -13.33 6.14
CA VAL A 666 4.41 -12.75 6.38
C VAL A 666 3.86 -12.17 5.09
N GLY A 667 4.61 -11.37 4.31
CA GLY A 667 4.11 -10.87 3.03
C GLY A 667 4.00 -11.93 1.93
N SER A 668 4.83 -12.97 1.97
CA SER A 668 4.71 -14.13 1.06
C SER A 668 3.48 -14.96 1.40
N PHE A 669 3.18 -15.21 2.68
CA PHE A 669 1.95 -15.83 3.16
C PHE A 669 0.74 -14.94 2.90
N SER A 670 0.87 -13.61 2.98
CA SER A 670 -0.18 -12.65 2.60
C SER A 670 -0.49 -12.74 1.11
N SER A 671 0.53 -12.88 0.27
CA SER A 671 0.41 -13.06 -1.19
C SER A 671 -0.10 -14.46 -1.52
N PHE A 672 0.34 -15.50 -0.80
CA PHE A 672 -0.13 -16.88 -0.94
C PHE A 672 -1.56 -17.03 -0.46
N HIS A 673 -1.99 -16.34 0.60
CA HIS A 673 -3.37 -16.28 1.09
C HIS A 673 -4.25 -15.32 0.29
N GLN A 674 -3.70 -14.29 -0.37
CA GLN A 674 -4.40 -13.58 -1.44
C GLN A 674 -4.59 -14.46 -2.67
N SER A 675 -3.65 -15.36 -2.99
CA SER A 675 -3.82 -16.35 -4.06
C SER A 675 -4.62 -17.60 -3.66
N SER A 676 -4.74 -17.90 -2.36
CA SER A 676 -5.50 -19.04 -1.81
C SER A 676 -6.79 -18.64 -1.07
N GLY A 677 -7.16 -17.36 -1.09
CA GLY A 677 -8.43 -16.85 -0.59
C GLY A 677 -8.67 -17.14 0.91
N ALA A 678 -7.68 -16.89 1.76
CA ALA A 678 -7.91 -16.87 3.20
C ALA A 678 -7.61 -15.48 3.75
N SER A 679 -8.62 -14.75 4.20
CA SER A 679 -8.41 -13.43 4.78
C SER A 679 -7.63 -13.48 6.09
N TYR A 680 -6.80 -12.45 6.29
CA TYR A 680 -6.03 -12.08 7.47
C TYR A 680 -6.81 -12.00 8.80
N GLN A 681 -8.14 -12.15 8.79
CA GLN A 681 -8.97 -12.06 10.00
C GLN A 681 -8.79 -13.24 10.97
N ASN A 682 -8.23 -14.37 10.54
CA ASN A 682 -7.95 -15.49 11.44
C ASN A 682 -6.78 -15.25 12.41
N LEU A 683 -5.94 -14.22 12.17
CA LEU A 683 -4.85 -13.88 13.10
C LEU A 683 -5.28 -12.93 14.22
N LEU A 684 -6.37 -12.17 14.04
CA LEU A 684 -6.92 -11.27 15.07
C LEU A 684 -8.02 -11.94 15.92
N ARG A 685 -8.33 -13.22 15.68
CA ARG A 685 -9.40 -13.97 16.37
C ARG A 685 -8.94 -15.32 16.94
N ARG A 686 -7.70 -15.39 17.43
CA ARG A 686 -7.24 -16.52 18.26
C ARG A 686 -6.84 -16.01 19.64
N ASP A 687 -7.80 -16.05 20.56
CA ASP A 687 -7.62 -15.87 22.01
C ASP A 687 -6.78 -16.98 22.69
N HIS A 688 -5.97 -17.71 21.91
CA HIS A 688 -5.11 -18.78 22.38
C HIS A 688 -3.73 -18.68 21.71
N TRP A 689 -2.98 -17.63 22.08
CA TRP A 689 -1.53 -17.64 21.99
C TRP A 689 -0.98 -17.37 23.40
N PRO A 690 -0.11 -18.24 23.95
CA PRO A 690 0.46 -18.01 25.27
C PRO A 690 1.23 -16.67 25.27
N PRO A 691 1.13 -15.85 26.32
CA PRO A 691 1.63 -14.47 26.37
C PRO A 691 3.18 -14.33 26.38
N GLY A 692 3.94 -15.32 25.90
CA GLY A 692 5.41 -15.36 25.96
C GLY A 692 6.15 -15.23 24.62
N LEU A 693 5.47 -15.23 23.46
CA LEU A 693 6.16 -15.39 22.16
C LEU A 693 6.20 -14.15 21.26
N PHE A 694 5.84 -12.96 21.76
CA PHE A 694 5.83 -11.70 20.99
C PHE A 694 7.03 -10.78 21.24
N LEU A 695 8.02 -11.20 22.01
CA LEU A 695 9.21 -10.39 22.30
C LEU A 695 10.37 -10.58 21.31
N LEU A 696 10.23 -11.46 20.30
CA LEU A 696 11.29 -11.76 19.33
C LEU A 696 10.80 -12.00 17.89
N THR A 697 9.59 -11.58 17.55
CA THR A 697 9.04 -11.63 16.19
C THR A 697 8.71 -10.25 15.69
#